data_AF-A0A928NNT9-F1
#
_entry.id   AF-A0A928NNT9-F1
#
_cell.length_a   1.000
_cell.length_b   1.000
_cell.length_c   1.000
_cell.angle_alpha   90.00
_cell.angle_beta   90.00
_cell.angle_gamma   90.00
#
_symmetry.space_group_name_H-M   'P 1'
#
loop_
_entity.id
_entity.type
_entity.pdbx_description
1 polymer ?
#
loop_
_entity_poly.entity_id
_entity_poly.type
_entity_poly.pdbx_seq_one_letter_code
_entity_poly.pdbx_strand_id
1 'polypeptide(L)'
;MIEKKVEIHTQNFDIGEYDFESGATVCEIKFSGADNTALVTIFSDGTPIGVCALSNGKHPEIIRFEIDKTSGKHNLTITSDRPVLIYTIRFDNDEIYPGLSYTPITKIEDNGADTWEATDMLGRKIASVEDVRAKKDRRVGIFYWSWRDLHTPLRPVNVVETLSKYPAAEFNENHPAWGDRRIQCHWNEPLYGYYRNDDPYIIRRHAVMLADAGIDMIMFDCTNTALLWRSAYEAILKGFYEAKKDGIKTPQVAFMLNFGPLPETESMLRALYQNLYRPGLYEDMWFKVDGKPLIMAYPEALPKEGKCEADTKILNEIRNFFTFRPGQPMYAGGPWRNDQWGWLEIFPQNKYVVRDDGSCEMMVVGVGQNAREGRICTYFNDEGTFGRSYTKKDGHSRVTEDSYKYGYNVQEQWDRAIDIDPDFIFITGWNEWMMGQFHEPWILDPDSTQLAMVDQYDREHSRDIEPDKDGYLDTYYLQMVNNIRRYKGATPRSKTSPRKTINIAGSLRQWKDVTPYYKNSKGTTIHRDWNGFAGCHYENTTGRNDIVGAKVTSDENNIYFYVECSDDITAPTEEGWMTLYIDADRSKKTGWEGYDFAINRIAPKSSKAVVEKYLPTTESGSYTWSKIGDAKIKVKGNVLMLEIPKTLLISDSITVEKNGKLEFEFKWSDNLQEKSAIDFYVNGDTAPSGRFNYLFKEN
;
A
#
# COMPACT_ATOMS: atom_id res chain seq x y z
N MET A 1 10.39 -1.01 -42.98
CA MET A 1 9.47 -0.24 -42.11
C MET A 1 8.24 0.15 -42.90
N ILE A 2 7.04 -0.06 -42.35
CA ILE A 2 5.77 0.37 -42.92
C ILE A 2 5.15 1.40 -41.97
N GLU A 3 4.97 2.63 -42.45
CA GLU A 3 4.29 3.70 -41.70
C GLU A 3 2.85 3.84 -42.20
N LYS A 4 1.88 3.35 -41.42
CA LYS A 4 0.45 3.48 -41.71
C LYS A 4 -0.30 3.60 -40.39
N LYS A 5 -1.05 4.68 -40.21
CA LYS A 5 -2.00 4.80 -39.09
C LYS A 5 -3.24 3.98 -39.42
N VAL A 6 -3.45 2.91 -38.68
CA VAL A 6 -4.52 1.93 -38.92
C VAL A 6 -5.23 1.63 -37.61
N GLU A 7 -6.55 1.76 -37.63
CA GLU A 7 -7.40 1.33 -36.53
C GLU A 7 -7.94 -0.07 -36.85
N ILE A 8 -7.64 -1.04 -36.00
CA ILE A 8 -8.01 -2.45 -36.19
C ILE A 8 -9.11 -2.80 -35.21
N HIS A 9 -10.31 -3.10 -35.72
CA HIS A 9 -11.54 -3.33 -34.93
C HIS A 9 -11.98 -4.79 -34.85
N THR A 10 -11.06 -5.76 -34.94
CA THR A 10 -11.25 -7.24 -34.97
C THR A 10 -11.27 -7.97 -36.32
N GLN A 11 -10.93 -7.28 -37.43
CA GLN A 11 -10.85 -7.90 -38.76
C GLN A 11 -9.41 -8.01 -39.27
N ASN A 12 -9.19 -8.89 -40.27
CA ASN A 12 -7.95 -8.94 -41.04
C ASN A 12 -7.72 -7.58 -41.70
N PHE A 13 -6.68 -6.87 -41.30
CA PHE A 13 -6.23 -5.67 -41.98
C PHE A 13 -5.08 -6.01 -42.92
N ASP A 14 -5.19 -5.61 -44.18
CA ASP A 14 -4.14 -5.78 -45.18
C ASP A 14 -3.07 -4.69 -45.02
N ILE A 15 -1.87 -5.10 -44.64
CA ILE A 15 -0.72 -4.22 -44.49
C ILE A 15 -0.09 -3.94 -45.87
N GLY A 16 -0.20 -4.89 -46.81
CA GLY A 16 0.40 -4.88 -48.15
C GLY A 16 1.63 -5.78 -48.28
N GLU A 17 2.26 -5.74 -49.46
CA GLU A 17 3.51 -6.47 -49.74
C GLU A 17 4.67 -5.91 -48.91
N TYR A 18 5.47 -6.79 -48.30
CA TYR A 18 6.71 -6.47 -47.61
C TYR A 18 7.83 -7.40 -48.05
N ASP A 19 9.03 -6.85 -48.24
CA ASP A 19 10.24 -7.63 -48.52
C ASP A 19 11.08 -7.76 -47.25
N PHE A 20 11.19 -8.97 -46.73
CA PHE A 20 12.01 -9.30 -45.57
C PHE A 20 13.50 -9.48 -45.92
N GLU A 21 13.88 -9.30 -47.18
CA GLU A 21 15.26 -9.45 -47.68
C GLU A 21 15.88 -10.80 -47.26
N SER A 22 16.99 -10.78 -46.50
CA SER A 22 17.69 -11.97 -46.01
C SER A 22 16.99 -12.69 -44.85
N GLY A 23 15.91 -12.12 -44.33
CA GLY A 23 15.06 -12.68 -43.28
C GLY A 23 14.96 -11.78 -42.05
N ALA A 24 13.81 -11.82 -41.38
CA ALA A 24 13.56 -11.18 -40.09
C ALA A 24 13.09 -12.21 -39.04
N THR A 25 13.44 -11.96 -37.78
CA THR A 25 13.02 -12.77 -36.62
C THR A 25 12.32 -11.92 -35.55
N VAL A 26 12.26 -10.60 -35.73
CA VAL A 26 11.63 -9.66 -34.79
C VAL A 26 10.66 -8.76 -35.53
N CYS A 27 9.51 -8.51 -34.91
CA CYS A 27 8.53 -7.50 -35.30
C CYS A 27 8.48 -6.41 -34.22
N GLU A 28 8.49 -5.16 -34.66
CA GLU A 28 8.26 -3.97 -33.84
C GLU A 28 6.94 -3.31 -34.24
N ILE A 29 6.09 -3.02 -33.25
CA ILE A 29 4.83 -2.31 -33.45
C ILE A 29 4.84 -1.04 -32.58
N LYS A 30 4.47 0.09 -33.16
CA LYS A 30 4.10 1.29 -32.40
C LYS A 30 2.59 1.41 -32.37
N PHE A 31 2.00 1.54 -31.19
CA PHE A 31 0.54 1.49 -31.02
C PHE A 31 0.02 2.44 -29.92
N SER A 32 -1.29 2.63 -29.87
CA SER A 32 -2.02 3.23 -28.74
C SER A 32 -3.47 2.75 -28.73
N GLY A 33 -4.27 3.22 -27.77
CA GLY A 33 -5.73 3.10 -27.80
C GLY A 33 -6.27 1.70 -27.52
N ALA A 34 -5.44 0.82 -26.92
CA ALA A 34 -5.95 -0.40 -26.34
C ALA A 34 -6.43 -0.07 -24.92
N ASP A 35 -7.71 0.28 -24.74
CA ASP A 35 -8.26 0.57 -23.40
C ASP A 35 -8.12 -0.64 -22.45
N ASN A 36 -7.91 -1.83 -23.03
CA ASN A 36 -7.55 -3.10 -22.39
C ASN A 36 -6.26 -3.68 -23.00
N THR A 37 -5.82 -4.84 -22.53
CA THR A 37 -4.80 -5.64 -23.21
C THR A 37 -5.39 -6.30 -24.47
N ALA A 38 -4.72 -6.25 -25.63
CA ALA A 38 -5.16 -6.88 -26.88
C ALA A 38 -4.12 -7.89 -27.39
N LEU A 39 -4.55 -9.00 -28.00
CA LEU A 39 -3.66 -9.93 -28.71
C LEU A 39 -3.66 -9.63 -30.20
N VAL A 40 -2.48 -9.35 -30.72
CA VAL A 40 -2.26 -9.05 -32.13
C VAL A 40 -1.49 -10.19 -32.78
N THR A 41 -1.96 -10.65 -33.95
CA THR A 41 -1.31 -11.70 -34.75
C THR A 41 -0.91 -11.14 -36.11
N ILE A 42 0.35 -11.39 -36.50
CA ILE A 42 0.88 -11.06 -37.82
C ILE A 42 0.84 -12.31 -38.69
N PHE A 43 0.43 -12.16 -39.95
CA PHE A 43 0.39 -13.21 -40.96
C PHE A 43 1.25 -12.85 -42.16
N SER A 44 1.93 -13.85 -42.71
CA SER A 44 2.66 -13.84 -43.98
C SER A 44 1.99 -14.81 -44.94
N ASP A 45 1.46 -14.29 -46.06
CA ASP A 45 0.70 -15.06 -47.05
C ASP A 45 -0.41 -15.94 -46.42
N GLY A 46 -1.09 -15.39 -45.41
CA GLY A 46 -2.17 -16.07 -44.67
C GLY A 46 -1.71 -17.05 -43.58
N THR A 47 -0.40 -17.27 -43.41
CA THR A 47 0.16 -18.09 -42.34
C THR A 47 0.58 -17.21 -41.16
N PRO A 48 0.13 -17.48 -39.92
CA PRO A 48 0.58 -16.70 -38.75
C PRO A 48 2.09 -16.88 -38.54
N ILE A 49 2.79 -15.77 -38.33
CA ILE A 49 4.24 -15.75 -38.09
C ILE A 49 4.59 -15.19 -36.70
N GLY A 50 3.66 -14.59 -35.98
CA GLY A 50 3.94 -14.11 -34.63
C GLY A 50 2.71 -13.54 -33.92
N VAL A 51 2.75 -13.55 -32.60
CA VAL A 51 1.69 -13.04 -31.72
C VAL A 51 2.31 -12.18 -30.63
N CYS A 52 1.68 -11.05 -30.31
CA CYS A 52 2.09 -10.20 -29.20
C CYS A 52 0.89 -9.69 -28.40
N ALA A 53 1.16 -9.28 -27.15
CA ALA A 53 0.16 -8.67 -26.29
C ALA A 53 0.41 -7.17 -26.16
N LEU A 54 -0.56 -6.38 -26.59
CA LEU A 54 -0.55 -4.92 -26.58
C LEU A 54 -1.32 -4.42 -25.36
N SER A 55 -0.59 -3.92 -24.35
CA SER A 55 -1.19 -3.30 -23.16
C SER A 55 -0.84 -1.82 -23.17
N ASN A 56 -1.87 -0.97 -23.32
CA ASN A 56 -1.69 0.46 -23.51
C ASN A 56 -1.16 1.15 -22.23
N GLY A 57 -0.31 2.15 -22.43
CA GLY A 57 0.13 3.09 -21.40
C GLY A 57 -0.54 4.45 -21.57
N LYS A 58 0.00 5.47 -20.90
CA LYS A 58 -0.47 6.86 -21.05
C LYS A 58 -0.08 7.50 -22.39
N HIS A 59 0.87 6.91 -23.10
CA HIS A 59 1.41 7.41 -24.35
C HIS A 59 1.41 6.30 -25.41
N PRO A 60 1.60 6.63 -26.71
CA PRO A 60 1.86 5.62 -27.70
C PRO A 60 3.09 4.78 -27.31
N GLU A 61 2.90 3.47 -27.28
CA GLU A 61 3.88 2.49 -26.81
C GLU A 61 4.57 1.84 -28.01
N ILE A 62 5.80 1.36 -27.79
CA ILE A 62 6.53 0.51 -28.73
C ILE A 62 6.72 -0.85 -28.08
N ILE A 63 6.49 -1.89 -28.87
CA ILE A 63 6.68 -3.29 -28.49
C ILE A 63 7.49 -3.98 -29.56
N ARG A 64 8.43 -4.81 -29.14
CA ARG A 64 9.19 -5.72 -30.01
C ARG A 64 8.92 -7.15 -29.55
N PHE A 65 8.76 -8.08 -30.48
CA PHE A 65 8.48 -9.49 -30.17
C PHE A 65 9.01 -10.43 -31.25
N GLU A 66 9.21 -11.69 -30.87
CA GLU A 66 9.72 -12.73 -31.77
C GLU A 66 8.67 -13.12 -32.82
N ILE A 67 9.12 -13.33 -34.04
CA ILE A 67 8.35 -13.95 -35.13
C ILE A 67 9.11 -15.16 -35.69
N ASP A 68 8.38 -16.08 -36.30
CA ASP A 68 8.94 -17.15 -37.11
C ASP A 68 9.80 -16.55 -38.22
N LYS A 69 10.98 -17.12 -38.43
CA LYS A 69 11.95 -16.60 -39.41
C LYS A 69 11.31 -16.54 -40.80
N THR A 70 11.13 -15.32 -41.31
CA THR A 70 10.45 -15.04 -42.57
C THR A 70 11.38 -14.26 -43.49
N SER A 71 11.51 -14.64 -44.77
CA SER A 71 12.49 -14.05 -45.73
C SER A 71 11.91 -13.94 -47.13
N GLY A 72 12.29 -12.90 -47.87
CA GLY A 72 11.74 -12.61 -49.20
C GLY A 72 10.45 -11.81 -49.15
N LYS A 73 9.73 -11.76 -50.28
CA LYS A 73 8.53 -10.92 -50.45
C LYS A 73 7.26 -11.68 -50.10
N HIS A 74 6.42 -11.07 -49.26
CA HIS A 74 5.16 -11.65 -48.79
C HIS A 74 4.07 -10.60 -48.67
N ASN A 75 2.81 -11.03 -48.79
CA ASN A 75 1.67 -10.19 -48.41
C ASN A 75 1.42 -10.32 -46.91
N LEU A 76 1.39 -9.17 -46.22
CA LEU A 76 1.22 -9.13 -44.79
C LEU A 76 -0.20 -8.73 -44.40
N THR A 77 -0.77 -9.48 -43.46
CA THR A 77 -2.00 -9.08 -42.78
C THR A 77 -1.84 -9.14 -41.27
N ILE A 78 -2.71 -8.41 -40.58
CA ILE A 78 -2.70 -8.30 -39.12
C ILE A 78 -4.11 -8.43 -38.58
N THR A 79 -4.25 -9.13 -37.47
CA THR A 79 -5.49 -9.18 -36.68
C THR A 79 -5.25 -8.73 -35.27
N SER A 80 -6.31 -8.24 -34.63
CA SER A 80 -6.36 -7.95 -33.21
C SER A 80 -7.66 -8.54 -32.65
N ASP A 81 -7.65 -9.09 -31.44
CA ASP A 81 -8.88 -9.57 -30.78
C ASP A 81 -9.72 -8.43 -30.17
N ARG A 82 -9.13 -7.23 -30.06
CA ARG A 82 -9.75 -6.01 -29.52
C ARG A 82 -9.32 -4.78 -30.32
N PRO A 83 -10.06 -3.65 -30.24
CA PRO A 83 -9.67 -2.41 -30.88
C PRO A 83 -8.25 -1.98 -30.49
N VAL A 84 -7.43 -1.66 -31.50
CA VAL A 84 -6.10 -1.07 -31.29
C VAL A 84 -5.76 -0.12 -32.44
N LEU A 85 -5.07 0.96 -32.11
CA LEU A 85 -4.53 1.88 -33.09
C LEU A 85 -3.05 1.59 -33.31
N ILE A 86 -2.68 1.16 -34.51
CA ILE A 86 -1.29 0.90 -34.90
C ILE A 86 -0.79 2.05 -35.78
N TYR A 87 0.42 2.52 -35.50
CA TYR A 87 1.07 3.61 -36.22
C TYR A 87 2.14 3.13 -37.18
N THR A 88 2.98 2.19 -36.74
CA THR A 88 4.10 1.67 -37.53
C THR A 88 4.31 0.19 -37.25
N ILE A 89 4.75 -0.53 -38.27
CA ILE A 89 5.21 -1.92 -38.18
C ILE A 89 6.58 -2.02 -38.84
N ARG A 90 7.54 -2.63 -38.16
CA ARG A 90 8.91 -2.85 -38.67
C ARG A 90 9.33 -4.28 -38.39
N PHE A 91 10.11 -4.84 -39.31
CA PHE A 91 10.70 -6.17 -39.17
C PHE A 91 12.22 -6.07 -39.29
N ASP A 92 12.93 -6.74 -38.39
CA ASP A 92 14.40 -6.80 -38.36
C ASP A 92 14.90 -8.05 -37.60
N ASN A 93 16.20 -8.08 -37.27
CA ASN A 93 16.84 -9.13 -36.48
C ASN A 93 17.51 -8.56 -35.21
N ASP A 94 17.14 -7.34 -34.81
CA ASP A 94 17.76 -6.67 -33.67
C ASP A 94 17.19 -7.20 -32.35
N GLU A 95 17.84 -6.89 -31.23
CA GLU A 95 17.38 -7.32 -29.90
C GLU A 95 15.95 -6.85 -29.55
N ILE A 96 15.25 -7.61 -28.72
CA ILE A 96 13.84 -7.34 -28.35
C ILE A 96 13.75 -6.18 -27.35
N TYR A 97 14.72 -6.06 -26.44
CA TYR A 97 14.72 -5.04 -25.38
C TYR A 97 15.94 -4.12 -25.50
N PRO A 98 16.05 -3.33 -26.59
CA PRO A 98 17.26 -2.59 -26.86
C PRO A 98 17.54 -1.51 -25.81
N GLY A 99 18.76 -1.50 -25.29
CA GLY A 99 19.21 -0.53 -24.28
C GLY A 99 18.49 -0.62 -22.93
N LEU A 100 17.67 -1.65 -22.70
CA LEU A 100 16.99 -1.83 -21.42
C LEU A 100 17.98 -2.31 -20.36
N SER A 101 18.06 -1.58 -19.25
CA SER A 101 18.83 -2.01 -18.08
C SER A 101 18.07 -1.71 -16.80
N TYR A 102 18.13 -2.67 -15.88
CA TYR A 102 17.60 -2.54 -14.53
C TYR A 102 18.72 -2.88 -13.54
N THR A 103 18.81 -2.11 -12.46
CA THR A 103 19.80 -2.36 -11.40
C THR A 103 19.05 -2.73 -10.11
N PRO A 104 19.11 -4.01 -9.69
CA PRO A 104 18.47 -4.47 -8.46
C PRO A 104 19.00 -3.76 -7.21
N ILE A 105 18.11 -3.48 -6.24
CA ILE A 105 18.51 -2.91 -4.96
C ILE A 105 18.69 -4.02 -3.92
N THR A 106 19.93 -4.29 -3.56
CA THR A 106 20.30 -5.34 -2.60
C THR A 106 20.47 -4.84 -1.17
N LYS A 107 20.78 -3.56 -0.98
CA LYS A 107 20.92 -2.95 0.35
C LYS A 107 19.56 -2.43 0.82
N ILE A 108 18.95 -3.14 1.75
CA ILE A 108 17.73 -2.72 2.44
C ILE A 108 18.08 -2.46 3.90
N GLU A 109 17.46 -1.43 4.50
CA GLU A 109 17.60 -1.15 5.92
C GLU A 109 16.32 -1.53 6.66
N ASP A 110 16.44 -2.40 7.66
CA ASP A 110 15.36 -2.64 8.61
C ASP A 110 15.36 -1.52 9.66
N ASN A 111 14.25 -0.80 9.76
CA ASN A 111 14.06 0.25 10.76
C ASN A 111 13.76 -0.30 12.16
N GLY A 112 13.48 -1.60 12.29
CA GLY A 112 13.03 -2.22 13.53
C GLY A 112 11.62 -1.80 13.92
N ALA A 113 10.76 -1.54 12.92
CA ALA A 113 9.39 -1.08 13.14
C ALA A 113 8.53 -2.07 13.94
N ASP A 114 8.91 -3.36 13.98
CA ASP A 114 8.33 -4.38 14.84
C ASP A 114 8.63 -4.19 16.34
N THR A 115 9.49 -3.22 16.70
CA THR A 115 9.84 -2.86 18.09
C THR A 115 9.24 -1.54 18.58
N TRP A 116 8.58 -0.79 17.69
CA TRP A 116 7.96 0.50 18.00
C TRP A 116 6.65 0.31 18.76
N GLU A 117 6.29 1.26 19.62
CA GLU A 117 5.01 1.27 20.33
C GLU A 117 3.98 2.10 19.57
N ALA A 118 2.69 1.90 19.80
CA ALA A 118 1.64 2.83 19.35
C ALA A 118 0.36 2.60 20.13
N THR A 119 -0.45 3.66 20.25
CA THR A 119 -1.82 3.58 20.75
C THR A 119 -2.77 4.26 19.77
N ASP A 120 -3.77 3.54 19.28
CA ASP A 120 -4.74 4.09 18.32
C ASP A 120 -5.70 5.11 18.96
N MET A 121 -6.61 5.67 18.18
CA MET A 121 -7.57 6.68 18.67
C MET A 121 -8.58 6.11 19.68
N LEU A 122 -8.79 4.79 19.71
CA LEU A 122 -9.66 4.09 20.65
C LEU A 122 -8.94 3.73 21.96
N GLY A 123 -7.64 4.02 22.07
CA GLY A 123 -6.84 3.66 23.24
C GLY A 123 -6.31 2.22 23.22
N ARG A 124 -6.42 1.51 22.09
CA ARG A 124 -5.88 0.16 21.94
C ARG A 124 -4.38 0.25 21.67
N LYS A 125 -3.60 -0.46 22.47
CA LYS A 125 -2.16 -0.60 22.26
C LYS A 125 -1.88 -1.72 21.27
N ILE A 126 -0.94 -1.49 20.37
CA ILE A 126 -0.36 -2.58 19.60
C ILE A 126 0.50 -3.46 20.52
N ALA A 127 0.63 -4.75 20.20
CA ALA A 127 1.42 -5.66 20.98
C ALA A 127 2.90 -5.22 21.01
N SER A 128 3.45 -5.15 22.21
CA SER A 128 4.86 -4.88 22.45
C SER A 128 5.69 -6.14 22.19
N VAL A 129 7.01 -6.00 22.10
CA VAL A 129 7.93 -7.14 21.87
C VAL A 129 7.75 -8.22 22.94
N GLU A 130 7.50 -7.81 24.17
CA GLU A 130 7.28 -8.69 25.32
C GLU A 130 5.92 -9.43 25.30
N ASP A 131 4.95 -8.97 24.50
CA ASP A 131 3.61 -9.56 24.41
C ASP A 131 3.49 -10.63 23.33
N VAL A 132 4.51 -10.78 22.48
CA VAL A 132 4.51 -11.67 21.32
C VAL A 132 5.67 -12.65 21.35
N ARG A 133 5.54 -13.70 20.53
CA ARG A 133 6.62 -14.66 20.28
C ARG A 133 7.81 -14.01 19.57
N ALA A 134 8.96 -14.68 19.64
CA ALA A 134 10.08 -14.37 18.78
C ALA A 134 9.69 -14.48 17.30
N LYS A 135 10.24 -13.59 16.47
CA LYS A 135 9.96 -13.51 15.03
C LYS A 135 10.14 -14.86 14.34
N LYS A 136 9.09 -15.32 13.64
CA LYS A 136 9.08 -16.48 12.76
C LYS A 136 9.19 -16.05 11.29
N ASP A 137 9.63 -16.97 10.44
CA ASP A 137 9.50 -16.83 8.99
C ASP A 137 8.05 -17.09 8.57
N ARG A 138 7.27 -16.00 8.56
CA ARG A 138 5.85 -15.97 8.25
C ARG A 138 5.59 -14.77 7.35
N ARG A 139 4.75 -14.95 6.33
CA ARG A 139 4.55 -13.94 5.29
C ARG A 139 3.12 -13.38 5.33
N VAL A 140 2.98 -12.11 5.00
CA VAL A 140 1.70 -11.40 4.94
C VAL A 140 1.65 -10.60 3.65
N GLY A 141 0.62 -10.86 2.85
CA GLY A 141 0.27 -10.06 1.69
C GLY A 141 -1.00 -9.25 1.90
N ILE A 142 -1.17 -8.19 1.12
CA ILE A 142 -2.37 -7.36 1.14
C ILE A 142 -2.84 -7.06 -0.28
N PHE A 143 -4.16 -7.01 -0.46
CA PHE A 143 -4.76 -6.63 -1.73
C PHE A 143 -4.66 -5.12 -1.97
N TYR A 144 -4.32 -4.72 -3.20
CA TYR A 144 -4.03 -3.33 -3.57
C TYR A 144 -4.68 -2.95 -4.91
N TRP A 145 -5.46 -1.88 -4.90
CA TRP A 145 -6.26 -1.43 -6.03
C TRP A 145 -5.57 -0.32 -6.81
N SER A 146 -5.46 -0.55 -8.12
CA SER A 146 -4.78 0.33 -9.09
C SER A 146 -5.69 0.86 -10.19
N TRP A 147 -6.99 0.53 -10.12
CA TRP A 147 -7.97 0.80 -11.16
C TRP A 147 -8.53 2.23 -11.19
N ARG A 148 -8.23 3.05 -10.17
CA ARG A 148 -8.71 4.45 -10.09
C ARG A 148 -8.19 5.30 -11.25
N ASP A 149 -7.04 4.96 -11.86
CA ASP A 149 -6.42 5.76 -12.93
C ASP A 149 -7.37 6.01 -14.12
N LEU A 150 -8.20 5.01 -14.51
CA LEU A 150 -9.20 5.15 -15.58
C LEU A 150 -10.36 6.09 -15.22
N HIS A 151 -10.58 6.34 -13.94
CA HIS A 151 -11.70 7.13 -13.43
C HIS A 151 -11.29 8.55 -13.05
N THR A 152 -10.01 8.88 -13.15
CA THR A 152 -9.48 10.20 -12.77
C THR A 152 -10.09 11.41 -13.50
N PRO A 153 -10.63 11.32 -14.74
CA PRO A 153 -11.36 12.42 -15.35
C PRO A 153 -12.75 12.69 -14.75
N LEU A 154 -13.24 11.82 -13.85
CA LEU A 154 -14.53 11.97 -13.20
C LEU A 154 -14.39 12.82 -11.93
N ARG A 155 -15.39 13.66 -11.66
CA ARG A 155 -15.50 14.34 -10.37
C ARG A 155 -15.72 13.28 -9.28
N PRO A 156 -15.00 13.34 -8.14
CA PRO A 156 -15.26 12.42 -7.04
C PRO A 156 -16.63 12.66 -6.43
N VAL A 157 -17.33 11.58 -6.08
CA VAL A 157 -18.62 11.59 -5.38
C VAL A 157 -18.47 10.74 -4.13
N ASN A 158 -18.57 11.36 -2.95
CA ASN A 158 -18.49 10.66 -1.66
C ASN A 158 -19.88 10.16 -1.25
N VAL A 159 -20.06 8.84 -1.11
CA VAL A 159 -21.35 8.20 -0.79
C VAL A 159 -21.82 8.60 0.61
N VAL A 160 -20.95 8.52 1.63
CA VAL A 160 -21.29 8.91 3.02
C VAL A 160 -21.78 10.36 3.07
N GLU A 161 -21.06 11.30 2.46
CA GLU A 161 -21.47 12.71 2.41
C GLU A 161 -22.78 12.89 1.62
N THR A 162 -22.90 12.22 0.48
CA THR A 162 -24.05 12.33 -0.42
C THR A 162 -25.32 11.85 0.25
N LEU A 163 -25.31 10.66 0.86
CA LEU A 163 -26.48 10.08 1.50
C LEU A 163 -26.82 10.76 2.82
N SER A 164 -25.85 11.34 3.53
CA SER A 164 -26.12 12.21 4.68
C SER A 164 -26.94 13.45 4.29
N LYS A 165 -26.64 14.06 3.14
CA LYS A 165 -27.35 15.26 2.64
C LYS A 165 -28.63 14.93 1.88
N TYR A 166 -28.64 13.82 1.14
CA TYR A 166 -29.71 13.42 0.23
C TYR A 166 -30.05 11.93 0.37
N PRO A 167 -30.68 11.48 1.47
CA PRO A 167 -30.96 10.06 1.69
C PRO A 167 -31.78 9.42 0.55
N ALA A 168 -32.72 10.16 -0.03
CA ALA A 168 -33.55 9.68 -1.14
C ALA A 168 -32.75 9.37 -2.43
N ALA A 169 -31.49 9.82 -2.53
CA ALA A 169 -30.62 9.52 -3.67
C ALA A 169 -30.32 8.01 -3.77
N GLU A 170 -30.37 7.27 -2.66
CA GLU A 170 -30.15 5.82 -2.60
C GLU A 170 -31.15 5.00 -3.43
N PHE A 171 -32.34 5.56 -3.70
CA PHE A 171 -33.41 4.91 -4.46
C PHE A 171 -33.62 5.56 -5.83
N ASN A 172 -32.69 6.41 -6.27
CA ASN A 172 -32.84 7.18 -7.50
C ASN A 172 -31.48 7.34 -8.21
N GLU A 173 -31.23 6.50 -9.20
CA GLU A 173 -30.02 6.59 -10.06
C GLU A 173 -29.88 7.97 -10.72
N ASN A 174 -31.00 8.65 -10.96
CA ASN A 174 -31.06 9.92 -11.66
C ASN A 174 -30.94 11.13 -10.73
N HIS A 175 -30.74 10.91 -9.43
CA HIS A 175 -30.57 12.00 -8.48
C HIS A 175 -29.32 12.83 -8.82
N PRO A 176 -29.41 14.17 -8.86
CA PRO A 176 -28.30 15.03 -9.30
C PRO A 176 -27.05 14.96 -8.40
N ALA A 177 -27.20 14.49 -7.15
CA ALA A 177 -26.07 14.32 -6.24
C ALA A 177 -25.02 13.32 -6.74
N TRP A 178 -25.42 12.34 -7.56
CA TRP A 178 -24.52 11.35 -8.16
C TRP A 178 -23.63 11.90 -9.29
N GLY A 179 -23.79 13.18 -9.68
CA GLY A 179 -22.99 13.80 -10.72
C GLY A 179 -23.24 13.26 -12.13
N ASP A 180 -22.29 13.53 -13.03
CA ASP A 180 -22.46 13.30 -14.48
C ASP A 180 -22.27 11.83 -14.90
N ARG A 181 -21.45 11.06 -14.16
CA ARG A 181 -21.24 9.63 -14.41
C ARG A 181 -21.61 8.81 -13.17
N ARG A 182 -22.90 8.48 -13.09
CA ARG A 182 -23.63 7.95 -11.92
C ARG A 182 -23.32 6.50 -11.53
N ILE A 183 -22.28 5.91 -12.12
CA ILE A 183 -21.95 4.48 -11.96
C ILE A 183 -20.74 4.29 -11.04
N GLN A 184 -19.92 5.33 -10.80
CA GLN A 184 -18.66 5.20 -10.08
C GLN A 184 -18.56 6.28 -9.01
N CYS A 185 -18.53 5.87 -7.74
CA CYS A 185 -18.43 6.78 -6.60
C CYS A 185 -17.25 6.38 -5.68
N HIS A 186 -17.02 7.12 -4.61
CA HIS A 186 -16.13 6.77 -3.51
C HIS A 186 -16.97 6.53 -2.26
N TRP A 187 -16.69 5.48 -1.47
CA TRP A 187 -17.48 5.26 -0.25
C TRP A 187 -17.23 6.36 0.80
N ASN A 188 -15.98 6.83 0.96
CA ASN A 188 -15.59 8.03 1.73
C ASN A 188 -14.34 8.69 1.14
N GLU A 189 -13.88 9.79 1.74
CA GLU A 189 -12.62 10.45 1.38
C GLU A 189 -11.41 9.79 2.06
N PRO A 190 -10.37 9.38 1.30
CA PRO A 190 -9.10 8.94 1.87
C PRO A 190 -8.42 10.07 2.66
N LEU A 191 -7.57 9.74 3.64
CA LEU A 191 -6.79 10.74 4.39
C LEU A 191 -6.03 11.71 3.48
N TYR A 192 -5.54 11.21 2.35
CA TYR A 192 -4.76 11.96 1.38
C TYR A 192 -5.58 12.61 0.25
N GLY A 193 -6.91 12.62 0.39
CA GLY A 193 -7.86 13.10 -0.61
C GLY A 193 -8.10 12.10 -1.75
N TYR A 194 -8.87 12.49 -2.76
CA TYR A 194 -9.18 11.72 -3.97
C TYR A 194 -7.97 11.64 -4.92
N TYR A 195 -6.90 10.99 -4.44
CA TYR A 195 -5.61 10.92 -5.11
C TYR A 195 -5.61 9.95 -6.31
N ARG A 196 -4.66 10.15 -7.22
CA ARG A 196 -4.40 9.24 -8.34
C ARG A 196 -3.40 8.17 -7.97
N ASN A 197 -3.49 6.98 -8.58
CA ASN A 197 -2.53 5.90 -8.31
C ASN A 197 -1.07 6.24 -8.69
N ASP A 198 -0.86 7.25 -9.55
CA ASP A 198 0.46 7.70 -10.00
C ASP A 198 1.03 8.88 -9.21
N ASP A 199 0.39 9.29 -8.12
CA ASP A 199 0.88 10.35 -7.24
C ASP A 199 2.13 9.87 -6.45
N PRO A 200 3.33 10.39 -6.74
CA PRO A 200 4.58 9.93 -6.11
C PRO A 200 4.60 10.19 -4.60
N TYR A 201 3.90 11.22 -4.12
CA TYR A 201 3.79 11.51 -2.70
C TYR A 201 3.05 10.39 -1.96
N ILE A 202 1.96 9.90 -2.56
CA ILE A 202 1.14 8.82 -1.99
C ILE A 202 1.86 7.49 -2.08
N ILE A 203 2.47 7.18 -3.22
CA ILE A 203 3.25 5.94 -3.38
C ILE A 203 4.34 5.84 -2.33
N ARG A 204 5.04 6.94 -2.03
CA ARG A 204 6.07 6.98 -0.98
C ARG A 204 5.48 6.73 0.41
N ARG A 205 4.36 7.36 0.76
CA ARG A 205 3.70 7.17 2.06
C ARG A 205 3.19 5.73 2.22
N HIS A 206 2.59 5.15 1.19
CA HIS A 206 2.18 3.75 1.18
C HIS A 206 3.38 2.80 1.33
N ALA A 207 4.49 3.07 0.65
CA ALA A 207 5.71 2.28 0.79
C ALA A 207 6.21 2.24 2.25
N VAL A 208 6.22 3.39 2.94
CA VAL A 208 6.61 3.50 4.35
C VAL A 208 5.60 2.78 5.25
N MET A 209 4.31 3.09 5.14
CA MET A 209 3.28 2.49 6.00
C MET A 209 3.23 0.97 5.88
N LEU A 210 3.26 0.43 4.66
CA LEU A 210 3.22 -1.01 4.44
C LEU A 210 4.51 -1.70 4.92
N ALA A 211 5.67 -1.05 4.77
CA ALA A 211 6.93 -1.55 5.30
C ALA A 211 6.93 -1.57 6.84
N ASP A 212 6.50 -0.48 7.48
CA ASP A 212 6.43 -0.36 8.94
C ASP A 212 5.42 -1.32 9.57
N ALA A 213 4.33 -1.63 8.84
CA ALA A 213 3.38 -2.67 9.23
C ALA A 213 3.90 -4.10 9.06
N GLY A 214 4.99 -4.28 8.32
CA GLY A 214 5.58 -5.59 8.03
C GLY A 214 4.81 -6.37 6.95
N ILE A 215 4.23 -5.71 5.96
CA ILE A 215 3.67 -6.34 4.77
C ILE A 215 4.81 -6.79 3.85
N ASP A 216 4.80 -8.05 3.40
CA ASP A 216 5.82 -8.57 2.48
C ASP A 216 5.43 -8.43 1.01
N MET A 217 4.13 -8.35 0.71
CA MET A 217 3.62 -8.35 -0.66
C MET A 217 2.38 -7.48 -0.81
N ILE A 218 2.34 -6.63 -1.85
CA ILE A 218 1.07 -6.15 -2.40
C ILE A 218 0.66 -7.02 -3.60
N MET A 219 -0.62 -7.38 -3.67
CA MET A 219 -1.22 -8.04 -4.84
C MET A 219 -2.00 -6.99 -5.63
N PHE A 220 -1.64 -6.75 -6.89
CA PHE A 220 -2.44 -5.90 -7.76
C PHE A 220 -3.72 -6.61 -8.19
N ASP A 221 -4.85 -5.94 -7.99
CA ASP A 221 -6.14 -6.38 -8.55
C ASP A 221 -6.19 -6.13 -10.06
N CYS A 222 -6.24 -7.20 -10.84
CA CYS A 222 -6.48 -7.19 -12.28
C CYS A 222 -7.58 -8.21 -12.64
N THR A 223 -8.58 -8.37 -11.77
CA THR A 223 -9.60 -9.42 -11.92
C THR A 223 -10.68 -9.08 -12.97
N ASN A 224 -10.81 -7.81 -13.37
CA ASN A 224 -11.88 -7.33 -14.26
C ASN A 224 -11.45 -7.26 -15.73
N THR A 225 -12.00 -8.13 -16.58
CA THR A 225 -11.73 -8.16 -18.04
C THR A 225 -10.22 -8.26 -18.34
N ALA A 226 -9.71 -7.64 -19.43
CA ALA A 226 -8.30 -7.66 -19.80
C ALA A 226 -7.52 -6.41 -19.30
N LEU A 227 -7.87 -5.89 -18.13
CA LEU A 227 -7.33 -4.65 -17.55
C LEU A 227 -6.18 -4.94 -16.58
N LEU A 228 -4.98 -4.49 -16.95
CA LEU A 228 -3.79 -4.60 -16.11
C LEU A 228 -3.45 -3.32 -15.34
N TRP A 229 -4.11 -2.19 -15.64
CA TRP A 229 -3.82 -0.89 -15.01
C TRP A 229 -2.34 -0.48 -15.16
N ARG A 230 -1.79 -0.65 -16.37
CA ARG A 230 -0.35 -0.52 -16.64
C ARG A 230 0.27 0.78 -16.18
N SER A 231 -0.37 1.89 -16.51
CA SER A 231 0.05 3.22 -16.06
C SER A 231 0.17 3.34 -14.54
N ALA A 232 -0.71 2.67 -13.79
CA ALA A 232 -0.72 2.69 -12.34
C ALA A 232 0.35 1.76 -11.74
N TYR A 233 0.43 0.49 -12.15
CA TYR A 233 1.43 -0.42 -11.56
C TYR A 233 2.86 0.01 -11.92
N GLU A 234 3.12 0.55 -13.12
CA GLU A 234 4.45 1.03 -13.49
C GLU A 234 4.88 2.23 -12.63
N ALA A 235 3.95 3.15 -12.36
CA ALA A 235 4.20 4.28 -11.45
C ALA A 235 4.50 3.78 -10.02
N ILE A 236 3.74 2.81 -9.52
CA ILE A 236 3.92 2.21 -8.20
C ILE A 236 5.26 1.48 -8.11
N LEU A 237 5.62 0.66 -9.11
CA LEU A 237 6.92 -0.02 -9.16
C LEU A 237 8.09 0.97 -9.16
N LYS A 238 7.99 2.05 -9.95
CA LYS A 238 8.99 3.13 -9.96
C LYS A 238 9.09 3.80 -8.59
N GLY A 239 7.97 4.17 -7.97
CA GLY A 239 7.99 4.83 -6.66
C GLY A 239 8.51 3.92 -5.55
N PHE A 240 8.17 2.63 -5.56
CA PHE A 240 8.72 1.64 -4.62
C PHE A 240 10.22 1.42 -4.87
N TYR A 241 10.68 1.43 -6.13
CA TYR A 241 12.10 1.36 -6.44
C TYR A 241 12.89 2.56 -5.87
N GLU A 242 12.36 3.78 -6.01
CA GLU A 242 12.98 4.97 -5.39
C GLU A 242 12.93 4.91 -3.86
N ALA A 243 11.84 4.40 -3.26
CA ALA A 243 11.76 4.14 -1.82
C ALA A 243 12.82 3.12 -1.36
N LYS A 244 13.04 2.07 -2.15
CA LYS A 244 14.03 1.03 -1.85
C LYS A 244 15.46 1.55 -1.95
N LYS A 245 15.77 2.45 -2.90
CA LYS A 245 17.07 3.15 -2.98
C LYS A 245 17.39 3.95 -1.71
N ASP A 246 16.36 4.51 -1.07
CA ASP A 246 16.49 5.21 0.20
C ASP A 246 16.50 4.27 1.42
N GLY A 247 16.53 2.96 1.20
CA GLY A 247 16.66 1.93 2.23
C GLY A 247 15.35 1.36 2.75
N ILE A 248 14.18 1.84 2.27
CA ILE A 248 12.87 1.36 2.72
C ILE A 248 12.68 -0.09 2.26
N LYS A 249 12.30 -0.97 3.19
CA LYS A 249 11.92 -2.36 2.89
C LYS A 249 10.51 -2.42 2.30
N THR A 250 10.35 -1.92 1.09
CA THR A 250 9.05 -1.92 0.41
C THR A 250 8.51 -3.34 0.27
N PRO A 251 7.17 -3.53 0.30
CA PRO A 251 6.58 -4.79 -0.11
C PRO A 251 7.04 -5.19 -1.51
N GLN A 252 7.19 -6.50 -1.72
CA GLN A 252 7.29 -7.07 -3.06
C GLN A 252 5.91 -7.03 -3.75
N VAL A 253 5.86 -7.39 -5.03
CA VAL A 253 4.62 -7.34 -5.83
C VAL A 253 4.25 -8.69 -6.41
N ALA A 254 2.95 -8.92 -6.57
CA ALA A 254 2.36 -9.99 -7.36
C ALA A 254 1.07 -9.48 -8.04
N PHE A 255 0.51 -10.28 -8.97
CA PHE A 255 -0.70 -9.93 -9.71
C PHE A 255 -1.76 -11.01 -9.56
N MET A 256 -3.01 -10.55 -9.39
CA MET A 256 -4.19 -11.39 -9.42
C MET A 256 -4.98 -11.08 -10.67
N LEU A 257 -5.19 -12.10 -11.51
CA LEU A 257 -5.93 -11.98 -12.78
C LEU A 257 -7.35 -12.53 -12.62
N ASN A 258 -8.08 -12.69 -13.72
CA ASN A 258 -9.47 -13.15 -13.67
C ASN A 258 -9.62 -14.51 -12.95
N PHE A 259 -10.82 -14.73 -12.39
CA PHE A 259 -11.21 -15.96 -11.71
C PHE A 259 -11.55 -17.13 -12.66
N GLY A 260 -10.77 -17.32 -13.72
CA GLY A 260 -10.93 -18.45 -14.61
C GLY A 260 -9.93 -18.45 -15.76
N PRO A 261 -9.87 -19.55 -16.53
CA PRO A 261 -9.02 -19.65 -17.71
C PRO A 261 -9.67 -18.95 -18.91
N LEU A 262 -9.76 -17.62 -18.87
CA LEU A 262 -10.41 -16.80 -19.89
C LEU A 262 -9.41 -16.33 -20.96
N PRO A 263 -9.86 -16.00 -22.19
CA PRO A 263 -9.02 -15.35 -23.20
C PRO A 263 -8.38 -14.05 -22.69
N GLU A 264 -9.10 -13.29 -21.85
CA GLU A 264 -8.59 -12.13 -21.12
C GLU A 264 -7.36 -12.50 -20.29
N THR A 265 -7.43 -13.59 -19.52
CA THR A 265 -6.33 -14.08 -18.68
C THR A 265 -5.11 -14.45 -19.51
N GLU A 266 -5.29 -15.09 -20.67
CA GLU A 266 -4.19 -15.35 -21.61
C GLU A 266 -3.52 -14.05 -22.04
N SER A 267 -4.32 -13.07 -22.49
CA SER A 267 -3.81 -11.79 -22.98
C SER A 267 -3.03 -11.03 -21.90
N MET A 268 -3.52 -11.06 -20.66
CA MET A 268 -2.89 -10.40 -19.51
C MET A 268 -1.60 -11.09 -19.08
N LEU A 269 -1.57 -12.43 -19.04
CA LEU A 269 -0.35 -13.20 -18.73
C LEU A 269 0.76 -12.87 -19.73
N ARG A 270 0.42 -12.82 -21.02
CA ARG A 270 1.36 -12.48 -22.08
C ARG A 270 1.87 -11.05 -21.95
N ALA A 271 0.98 -10.08 -21.72
CA ALA A 271 1.38 -8.68 -21.55
C ALA A 271 2.27 -8.45 -20.32
N LEU A 272 1.90 -9.01 -19.16
CA LEU A 272 2.74 -8.91 -17.96
C LEU A 272 4.11 -9.54 -18.20
N TYR A 273 4.14 -10.76 -18.76
CA TYR A 273 5.39 -11.45 -19.02
C TYR A 273 6.29 -10.62 -19.94
N GLN A 274 5.76 -10.15 -21.05
CA GLN A 274 6.50 -9.40 -22.05
C GLN A 274 6.98 -8.02 -21.57
N ASN A 275 6.16 -7.31 -20.79
CA ASN A 275 6.43 -5.90 -20.43
C ASN A 275 7.21 -5.75 -19.12
N LEU A 276 7.08 -6.69 -18.18
CA LEU A 276 7.67 -6.60 -16.85
C LEU A 276 8.69 -7.71 -16.59
N TYR A 277 8.29 -8.96 -16.78
CA TYR A 277 9.05 -10.10 -16.27
C TYR A 277 10.18 -10.59 -17.19
N ARG A 278 9.88 -10.86 -18.46
CA ARG A 278 10.85 -11.25 -19.50
C ARG A 278 11.99 -10.24 -19.66
N PRO A 279 11.76 -8.91 -19.61
CA PRO A 279 12.86 -7.95 -19.62
C PRO A 279 13.68 -7.86 -18.31
N GLY A 280 13.25 -8.51 -17.22
CA GLY A 280 13.97 -8.45 -15.94
C GLY A 280 13.75 -7.17 -15.12
N LEU A 281 12.69 -6.41 -15.41
CA LEU A 281 12.42 -5.15 -14.71
C LEU A 281 11.94 -5.40 -13.28
N TYR A 282 12.57 -4.74 -12.30
CA TYR A 282 12.19 -4.83 -10.88
C TYR A 282 12.32 -6.24 -10.28
N GLU A 283 13.29 -7.05 -10.72
CA GLU A 283 13.40 -8.47 -10.35
C GLU A 283 13.53 -8.77 -8.84
N ASP A 284 14.14 -7.87 -8.08
CA ASP A 284 14.27 -7.93 -6.61
C ASP A 284 13.02 -7.46 -5.87
N MET A 285 12.00 -7.00 -6.60
CA MET A 285 10.68 -6.64 -6.08
C MET A 285 9.61 -7.68 -6.42
N TRP A 286 9.90 -8.71 -7.21
CA TRP A 286 8.93 -9.77 -7.49
C TRP A 286 8.77 -10.67 -6.26
N PHE A 287 7.53 -10.87 -5.80
CA PHE A 287 7.25 -11.82 -4.74
C PHE A 287 7.36 -13.24 -5.28
N LYS A 288 8.17 -14.08 -4.61
CA LYS A 288 8.49 -15.43 -5.09
C LYS A 288 7.92 -16.52 -4.19
N VAL A 289 7.36 -17.55 -4.81
CA VAL A 289 6.93 -18.80 -4.18
C VAL A 289 7.60 -19.93 -4.95
N ASP A 290 8.20 -20.89 -4.25
CA ASP A 290 8.93 -22.01 -4.85
C ASP A 290 10.06 -21.56 -5.82
N GLY A 291 10.70 -20.43 -5.50
CA GLY A 291 11.82 -19.85 -6.27
C GLY A 291 11.41 -19.06 -7.52
N LYS A 292 10.12 -19.03 -7.87
CA LYS A 292 9.59 -18.34 -9.06
C LYS A 292 8.65 -17.19 -8.68
N PRO A 293 8.51 -16.16 -9.53
CA PRO A 293 7.50 -15.13 -9.31
C PRO A 293 6.10 -15.73 -9.16
N LEU A 294 5.36 -15.26 -8.17
CA LEU A 294 3.99 -15.67 -7.91
C LEU A 294 3.04 -14.98 -8.89
N ILE A 295 2.05 -15.71 -9.39
CA ILE A 295 0.88 -15.13 -10.04
C ILE A 295 -0.40 -15.86 -9.63
N MET A 296 -1.43 -15.08 -9.28
CA MET A 296 -2.75 -15.62 -8.95
C MET A 296 -3.62 -15.63 -10.20
N ALA A 297 -3.42 -16.66 -11.03
CA ALA A 297 -4.06 -16.83 -12.33
C ALA A 297 -4.27 -18.31 -12.67
N TYR A 298 -5.15 -18.59 -13.63
CA TYR A 298 -5.40 -19.94 -14.12
C TYR A 298 -4.44 -20.28 -15.27
N PRO A 299 -3.46 -21.19 -15.07
CA PRO A 299 -2.49 -21.54 -16.11
C PRO A 299 -3.14 -22.19 -17.35
N GLU A 300 -4.34 -22.76 -17.19
CA GLU A 300 -5.12 -23.34 -18.28
C GLU A 300 -5.60 -22.31 -19.32
N ALA A 301 -5.51 -21.00 -19.01
CA ALA A 301 -5.73 -19.95 -20.00
C ALA A 301 -4.70 -19.99 -21.13
N LEU A 302 -3.51 -20.54 -20.90
CA LEU A 302 -2.45 -20.62 -21.91
C LEU A 302 -2.68 -21.84 -22.81
N PRO A 303 -2.88 -21.70 -24.14
CA PRO A 303 -3.09 -22.82 -25.06
C PRO A 303 -1.81 -23.63 -25.30
N LYS A 304 -1.89 -24.97 -25.31
CA LYS A 304 -0.69 -25.84 -25.40
C LYS A 304 0.18 -25.55 -26.62
N GLU A 305 -0.45 -25.29 -27.76
CA GLU A 305 0.16 -24.90 -29.01
C GLU A 305 -0.26 -23.45 -29.32
N GLY A 306 0.71 -22.62 -29.71
CA GLY A 306 0.46 -21.27 -30.19
C GLY A 306 0.04 -21.25 -31.65
N LYS A 307 -0.16 -20.05 -32.20
CA LYS A 307 -0.51 -19.89 -33.62
C LYS A 307 0.64 -20.22 -34.57
N CYS A 308 1.88 -20.11 -34.09
CA CYS A 308 3.12 -20.38 -34.82
C CYS A 308 4.22 -20.89 -33.87
N GLU A 309 5.43 -21.15 -34.36
CA GLU A 309 6.52 -21.70 -33.54
C GLU A 309 6.98 -20.71 -32.45
N ALA A 310 7.19 -19.45 -32.82
CA ALA A 310 7.56 -18.37 -31.92
C ALA A 310 6.51 -18.14 -30.82
N ASP A 311 5.22 -18.19 -31.18
CA ASP A 311 4.13 -18.05 -30.21
C ASP A 311 4.08 -19.23 -29.22
N THR A 312 4.25 -20.45 -29.72
CA THR A 312 4.31 -21.66 -28.88
C THR A 312 5.47 -21.58 -27.87
N LYS A 313 6.62 -21.06 -28.29
CA LYS A 313 7.78 -20.85 -27.42
C LYS A 313 7.45 -19.88 -26.27
N ILE A 314 6.87 -18.72 -26.57
CA ILE A 314 6.48 -17.71 -25.55
C ILE A 314 5.47 -18.29 -24.55
N LEU A 315 4.47 -19.04 -25.01
CA LEU A 315 3.50 -19.70 -24.14
C LEU A 315 4.17 -20.66 -23.14
N ASN A 316 5.15 -21.43 -23.60
CA ASN A 316 5.92 -22.34 -22.75
C ASN A 316 6.87 -21.60 -21.78
N GLU A 317 7.46 -20.48 -22.21
CA GLU A 317 8.24 -19.60 -21.32
C GLU A 317 7.38 -19.13 -20.14
N ILE A 318 6.18 -18.60 -20.42
CA ILE A 318 5.23 -18.11 -19.39
C ILE A 318 4.86 -19.22 -18.40
N ARG A 319 4.47 -20.41 -18.89
CA ARG A 319 4.11 -21.56 -18.03
C ARG A 319 5.22 -21.95 -17.06
N ASN A 320 6.46 -21.89 -17.52
CA ASN A 320 7.61 -22.31 -16.74
C ASN A 320 8.12 -21.22 -15.82
N PHE A 321 7.82 -19.96 -16.12
CA PHE A 321 8.35 -18.80 -15.40
C PHE A 321 7.67 -18.57 -14.05
N PHE A 322 6.34 -18.72 -13.97
CA PHE A 322 5.58 -18.42 -12.75
C PHE A 322 5.34 -19.64 -11.86
N THR A 323 5.18 -19.37 -10.57
CA THR A 323 4.41 -20.24 -9.68
C THR A 323 2.96 -19.78 -9.73
N PHE A 324 2.08 -20.61 -10.29
CA PHE A 324 0.65 -20.33 -10.36
C PHE A 324 -0.05 -20.74 -9.07
N ARG A 325 -0.96 -19.88 -8.61
CA ARG A 325 -1.95 -20.17 -7.56
C ARG A 325 -3.30 -19.66 -8.05
N PRO A 326 -4.14 -20.47 -8.73
CA PRO A 326 -5.41 -19.98 -9.26
C PRO A 326 -6.30 -19.37 -8.17
N GLY A 327 -6.95 -18.25 -8.46
CA GLY A 327 -7.79 -17.59 -7.47
C GLY A 327 -9.14 -18.28 -7.27
N GLN A 328 -9.55 -18.49 -6.02
CA GLN A 328 -10.89 -18.96 -5.65
C GLN A 328 -11.89 -17.78 -5.65
N PRO A 329 -12.82 -17.65 -6.63
CA PRO A 329 -13.79 -16.55 -6.63
C PRO A 329 -14.75 -16.52 -5.43
N MET A 330 -15.15 -17.68 -4.90
CA MET A 330 -16.18 -17.78 -3.86
C MET A 330 -15.58 -17.65 -2.45
N TYR A 331 -15.88 -16.55 -1.78
CA TYR A 331 -15.43 -16.25 -0.41
C TYR A 331 -16.31 -16.87 0.70
N ALA A 332 -17.07 -17.91 0.36
CA ALA A 332 -17.77 -18.79 1.30
C ALA A 332 -17.64 -20.28 0.90
N GLY A 333 -16.90 -20.59 -0.18
CA GLY A 333 -16.83 -21.94 -0.76
C GLY A 333 -15.58 -22.72 -0.38
N GLY A 334 -14.48 -22.03 -0.03
CA GLY A 334 -13.17 -22.66 0.14
C GLY A 334 -12.60 -23.22 -1.16
N PRO A 335 -11.39 -23.79 -1.16
CA PRO A 335 -10.76 -24.32 -2.38
C PRO A 335 -11.48 -25.58 -2.90
N TRP A 336 -11.68 -25.68 -4.21
CA TRP A 336 -12.09 -26.92 -4.89
C TRP A 336 -10.94 -27.60 -5.65
N ARG A 337 -9.75 -27.00 -5.61
CA ARG A 337 -8.48 -27.53 -6.13
C ARG A 337 -7.41 -27.40 -5.07
N ASN A 338 -6.38 -28.23 -5.14
CA ASN A 338 -5.30 -28.24 -4.14
C ASN A 338 -4.26 -27.12 -4.34
N ASP A 339 -4.31 -26.38 -5.44
CA ASP A 339 -3.36 -25.32 -5.82
C ASP A 339 -3.96 -23.90 -5.72
N GLN A 340 -5.21 -23.76 -5.27
CA GLN A 340 -5.89 -22.46 -5.19
C GLN A 340 -5.43 -21.63 -3.99
N TRP A 341 -5.50 -20.30 -4.18
CA TRP A 341 -5.47 -19.30 -3.11
C TRP A 341 -6.83 -18.57 -3.02
N GLY A 342 -7.18 -18.10 -1.84
CA GLY A 342 -8.35 -17.26 -1.59
C GLY A 342 -8.00 -15.77 -1.64
N TRP A 343 -8.96 -14.93 -2.01
CA TRP A 343 -8.80 -13.47 -2.01
C TRP A 343 -9.68 -12.78 -0.95
N LEU A 344 -10.84 -13.35 -0.63
CA LEU A 344 -11.74 -12.91 0.45
C LEU A 344 -12.33 -14.18 1.09
N GLU A 345 -12.72 -14.11 2.37
CA GLU A 345 -13.43 -15.18 3.07
C GLU A 345 -14.41 -14.57 4.09
N ILE A 346 -15.52 -15.27 4.34
CA ILE A 346 -16.35 -15.08 5.54
C ILE A 346 -15.85 -15.97 6.67
N PHE A 347 -16.16 -15.62 7.92
CA PHE A 347 -15.84 -16.48 9.04
C PHE A 347 -16.76 -17.71 9.11
N PRO A 348 -16.25 -18.91 9.44
CA PRO A 348 -14.83 -19.25 9.64
C PRO A 348 -14.08 -19.43 8.31
N GLN A 349 -12.89 -18.85 8.19
CA GLN A 349 -12.12 -18.93 6.94
C GLN A 349 -11.62 -20.35 6.65
N ASN A 350 -11.51 -20.66 5.36
CA ASN A 350 -10.94 -21.91 4.86
C ASN A 350 -9.40 -21.88 4.83
N LYS A 351 -8.81 -23.08 4.80
CA LYS A 351 -7.37 -23.29 4.56
C LYS A 351 -7.12 -23.50 3.07
N TYR A 352 -6.04 -22.92 2.55
CA TYR A 352 -5.63 -23.04 1.14
C TYR A 352 -4.28 -23.74 0.99
N VAL A 353 -4.16 -24.60 -0.03
CA VAL A 353 -3.01 -25.50 -0.26
C VAL A 353 -2.67 -26.29 1.01
N VAL A 354 -3.62 -27.15 1.40
CA VAL A 354 -3.51 -28.00 2.61
C VAL A 354 -2.56 -29.16 2.35
N ARG A 355 -1.63 -29.39 3.28
CA ARG A 355 -0.67 -30.49 3.25
C ARG A 355 -1.19 -31.70 4.03
N ASP A 356 -0.56 -32.85 3.84
CA ASP A 356 -0.96 -34.12 4.46
C ASP A 356 -0.98 -34.07 6.00
N ASP A 357 -0.15 -33.21 6.61
CA ASP A 357 -0.09 -32.99 8.06
C ASP A 357 -1.17 -32.02 8.60
N GLY A 358 -2.02 -31.49 7.72
CA GLY A 358 -3.08 -30.54 8.04
C GLY A 358 -2.62 -29.08 8.16
N SER A 359 -1.33 -28.79 8.00
CA SER A 359 -0.83 -27.43 7.78
C SER A 359 -1.29 -26.90 6.43
N CYS A 360 -1.26 -25.58 6.24
CA CYS A 360 -1.66 -24.98 4.98
C CYS A 360 -0.75 -23.81 4.61
N GLU A 361 -0.65 -23.54 3.31
CA GLU A 361 0.14 -22.44 2.80
C GLU A 361 -0.51 -21.09 3.15
N MET A 362 -1.83 -20.97 2.99
CA MET A 362 -2.49 -19.67 2.99
C MET A 362 -3.85 -19.64 3.73
N MET A 363 -4.14 -18.54 4.41
CA MET A 363 -5.49 -18.14 4.85
C MET A 363 -5.76 -16.67 4.51
N VAL A 364 -7.03 -16.31 4.35
CA VAL A 364 -7.46 -14.93 4.06
C VAL A 364 -7.98 -14.26 5.31
N VAL A 365 -7.77 -12.95 5.47
CA VAL A 365 -8.45 -12.10 6.45
C VAL A 365 -9.16 -10.96 5.71
N GLY A 366 -10.49 -10.92 5.79
CA GLY A 366 -11.31 -9.86 5.18
C GLY A 366 -11.82 -8.85 6.19
N VAL A 367 -11.83 -7.56 5.83
CA VAL A 367 -12.33 -6.46 6.68
C VAL A 367 -13.86 -6.43 6.74
N GLY A 368 -14.51 -6.60 5.60
CA GLY A 368 -15.95 -6.72 5.42
C GLY A 368 -16.25 -7.57 4.18
N GLN A 369 -17.47 -8.08 4.08
CA GLN A 369 -17.91 -8.93 2.97
C GLN A 369 -19.31 -8.53 2.52
N ASN A 370 -19.48 -8.37 1.21
CA ASN A 370 -20.78 -8.23 0.56
C ASN A 370 -21.50 -9.60 0.49
N ALA A 371 -21.78 -10.15 1.68
CA ALA A 371 -22.50 -11.38 1.93
C ALA A 371 -23.37 -11.20 3.17
N ARG A 372 -24.48 -11.94 3.22
CA ARG A 372 -25.40 -12.04 4.36
C ARG A 372 -25.84 -13.49 4.54
N GLU A 373 -26.63 -13.77 5.55
CA GLU A 373 -27.19 -15.11 5.72
C GLU A 373 -27.98 -15.55 4.48
N GLY A 374 -27.61 -16.71 3.92
CA GLY A 374 -28.27 -17.30 2.74
C GLY A 374 -27.89 -16.71 1.39
N ARG A 375 -27.10 -15.62 1.32
CA ARG A 375 -26.75 -14.96 0.05
C ARG A 375 -25.31 -14.43 0.08
N ILE A 376 -24.50 -14.89 -0.88
CA ILE A 376 -23.15 -14.36 -1.16
C ILE A 376 -23.17 -13.55 -2.46
N CYS A 377 -22.20 -12.66 -2.64
CA CYS A 377 -22.12 -11.74 -3.78
C CYS A 377 -23.36 -10.85 -3.92
N THR A 378 -23.90 -10.40 -2.78
CA THR A 378 -24.95 -9.37 -2.75
C THR A 378 -24.34 -7.98 -2.92
N TYR A 379 -25.16 -6.94 -3.01
CA TYR A 379 -24.70 -5.55 -2.90
C TYR A 379 -24.44 -5.21 -1.43
N PHE A 380 -23.46 -4.37 -1.15
CA PHE A 380 -22.97 -4.20 0.21
C PHE A 380 -23.95 -3.42 1.09
N ASN A 381 -24.79 -2.58 0.49
CA ASN A 381 -25.91 -1.91 1.14
C ASN A 381 -27.18 -2.78 1.29
N ASP A 382 -27.10 -4.10 1.09
CA ASP A 382 -28.17 -5.05 1.42
C ASP A 382 -28.28 -5.18 2.94
N GLU A 383 -29.51 -5.38 3.44
CA GLU A 383 -29.76 -5.47 4.87
C GLU A 383 -29.06 -6.72 5.44
N GLY A 384 -28.30 -6.52 6.52
CA GLY A 384 -27.67 -7.60 7.26
C GLY A 384 -26.40 -8.16 6.61
N THR A 385 -25.78 -7.43 5.67
CA THR A 385 -24.46 -7.78 5.14
C THR A 385 -23.37 -7.77 6.21
N PHE A 386 -22.32 -8.55 5.99
CA PHE A 386 -21.24 -8.74 6.94
C PHE A 386 -20.22 -7.59 6.86
N GLY A 387 -20.64 -6.43 7.37
CA GLY A 387 -19.78 -5.27 7.55
C GLY A 387 -18.65 -5.49 8.57
N ARG A 388 -17.90 -4.43 8.82
CA ARG A 388 -16.69 -4.41 9.66
C ARG A 388 -16.96 -4.72 11.13
N SER A 389 -18.20 -4.54 11.57
CA SER A 389 -18.68 -4.77 12.93
C SER A 389 -19.41 -6.10 13.11
N TYR A 390 -19.76 -6.80 12.02
CA TYR A 390 -20.37 -8.12 12.10
C TYR A 390 -19.40 -9.15 12.68
N THR A 391 -19.88 -10.08 13.50
CA THR A 391 -19.11 -11.27 13.90
C THR A 391 -19.99 -12.51 13.82
N LYS A 392 -19.40 -13.67 13.56
CA LYS A 392 -20.14 -14.93 13.59
C LYS A 392 -20.69 -15.23 14.98
N LYS A 393 -19.94 -14.84 16.02
CA LYS A 393 -20.33 -15.03 17.42
C LYS A 393 -21.58 -14.23 17.81
N ASP A 394 -21.62 -12.93 17.49
CA ASP A 394 -22.62 -12.00 18.03
C ASP A 394 -23.64 -11.55 16.96
N GLY A 395 -23.45 -11.94 15.70
CA GLY A 395 -24.23 -11.42 14.58
C GLY A 395 -24.15 -9.89 14.51
N HIS A 396 -25.30 -9.26 14.32
CA HIS A 396 -25.46 -7.80 14.32
C HIS A 396 -25.79 -7.18 15.68
N SER A 397 -25.87 -8.00 16.75
CA SER A 397 -26.41 -7.56 18.05
C SER A 397 -25.55 -6.50 18.77
N ARG A 398 -24.28 -6.36 18.41
CA ARG A 398 -23.34 -5.38 18.99
C ARG A 398 -23.17 -4.12 18.13
N VAL A 399 -23.79 -4.06 16.96
CA VAL A 399 -23.60 -2.96 16.02
C VAL A 399 -24.32 -1.72 16.54
N THR A 400 -23.55 -0.65 16.69
CA THR A 400 -23.96 0.71 17.03
C THR A 400 -23.40 1.68 15.99
N GLU A 401 -23.84 2.95 16.03
CA GLU A 401 -23.38 4.00 15.11
C GLU A 401 -21.84 4.14 15.03
N ASP A 402 -21.13 3.88 16.13
CA ASP A 402 -19.67 3.98 16.22
C ASP A 402 -18.93 2.64 16.08
N SER A 403 -19.65 1.52 15.90
CA SER A 403 -19.04 0.19 15.89
C SER A 403 -18.04 0.00 14.74
N TYR A 404 -18.25 0.68 13.62
CA TYR A 404 -17.34 0.65 12.46
C TYR A 404 -15.91 1.07 12.79
N LYS A 405 -15.64 1.70 13.94
CA LYS A 405 -14.28 2.06 14.38
C LYS A 405 -13.49 0.87 14.94
N TYR A 406 -14.16 -0.20 15.38
CA TYR A 406 -13.56 -1.23 16.22
C TYR A 406 -13.03 -2.45 15.43
N GLY A 407 -13.55 -2.72 14.23
CA GLY A 407 -13.09 -3.82 13.39
C GLY A 407 -13.28 -5.19 14.03
N TYR A 408 -14.50 -5.48 14.52
CA TYR A 408 -14.79 -6.76 15.18
C TYR A 408 -14.71 -7.95 14.22
N ASN A 409 -15.21 -7.80 12.98
CA ASN A 409 -15.16 -8.86 11.95
C ASN A 409 -13.72 -9.28 11.66
N VAL A 410 -12.90 -8.28 11.31
CA VAL A 410 -11.50 -8.52 10.94
C VAL A 410 -10.70 -9.08 12.12
N GLN A 411 -11.05 -8.72 13.36
CA GLN A 411 -10.40 -9.29 14.54
C GLN A 411 -10.74 -10.78 14.75
N GLU A 412 -12.01 -11.17 14.58
CA GLU A 412 -12.45 -12.56 14.69
C GLU A 412 -11.74 -13.45 13.65
N GLN A 413 -11.59 -12.93 12.43
CA GLN A 413 -10.84 -13.55 11.34
C GLN A 413 -9.34 -13.65 11.63
N TRP A 414 -8.72 -12.60 12.20
CA TRP A 414 -7.31 -12.62 12.60
C TRP A 414 -7.03 -13.64 13.70
N ASP A 415 -7.88 -13.71 14.73
CA ASP A 415 -7.68 -14.62 15.85
C ASP A 415 -7.69 -16.08 15.37
N ARG A 416 -8.63 -16.45 14.49
CA ARG A 416 -8.63 -17.77 13.84
C ARG A 416 -7.39 -18.01 12.99
N ALA A 417 -6.97 -17.04 12.17
CA ALA A 417 -5.79 -17.21 11.32
C ALA A 417 -4.51 -17.43 12.16
N ILE A 418 -4.37 -16.72 13.28
CA ILE A 418 -3.25 -16.89 14.23
C ILE A 418 -3.29 -18.27 14.88
N ASP A 419 -4.46 -18.77 15.26
CA ASP A 419 -4.62 -20.11 15.85
C ASP A 419 -4.26 -21.23 14.88
N ILE A 420 -4.53 -21.04 13.58
CA ILE A 420 -4.19 -22.02 12.53
C ILE A 420 -2.71 -21.94 12.13
N ASP A 421 -2.04 -20.80 12.30
CA ASP A 421 -0.62 -20.53 11.99
C ASP A 421 -0.21 -20.94 10.55
N PRO A 422 -0.87 -20.46 9.48
CA PRO A 422 -0.49 -20.76 8.09
C PRO A 422 0.88 -20.17 7.76
N ASP A 423 1.48 -20.55 6.64
CA ASP A 423 2.76 -19.94 6.18
C ASP A 423 2.59 -18.50 5.66
N PHE A 424 1.39 -18.20 5.15
CA PHE A 424 1.02 -16.93 4.55
C PHE A 424 -0.39 -16.49 4.98
N ILE A 425 -0.56 -15.21 5.26
CA ILE A 425 -1.87 -14.57 5.42
C ILE A 425 -2.07 -13.53 4.31
N PHE A 426 -3.22 -13.58 3.65
CA PHE A 426 -3.63 -12.58 2.67
C PHE A 426 -4.73 -11.67 3.24
N ILE A 427 -4.52 -10.35 3.22
CA ILE A 427 -5.44 -9.36 3.80
C ILE A 427 -6.23 -8.66 2.68
N THR A 428 -7.53 -8.52 2.85
CA THR A 428 -8.41 -7.77 1.94
C THR A 428 -9.14 -6.64 2.68
N GLY A 429 -8.71 -5.39 2.50
CA GLY A 429 -7.51 -4.95 1.74
C GLY A 429 -7.07 -3.51 2.02
N TRP A 430 -6.08 -3.00 1.28
CA TRP A 430 -5.47 -1.69 1.56
C TRP A 430 -6.36 -0.50 1.17
N ASN A 431 -6.68 -0.33 -0.12
CA ASN A 431 -7.14 0.95 -0.70
C ASN A 431 -8.20 0.85 -1.83
N GLU A 432 -9.26 0.07 -1.65
CA GLU A 432 -10.44 -0.01 -2.52
C GLU A 432 -11.46 1.12 -2.29
N TRP A 433 -11.04 2.38 -2.44
CA TRP A 433 -11.92 3.53 -2.16
C TRP A 433 -13.13 3.71 -3.07
N MET A 434 -13.12 3.09 -4.26
CA MET A 434 -14.14 3.28 -5.29
C MET A 434 -15.01 2.04 -5.47
N MET A 435 -16.20 2.24 -6.00
CA MET A 435 -17.05 1.13 -6.44
C MET A 435 -18.07 1.47 -7.54
N GLY A 436 -18.63 0.39 -8.10
CA GLY A 436 -19.77 0.45 -9.00
C GLY A 436 -21.10 0.64 -8.27
N GLN A 437 -21.94 1.53 -8.80
CA GLN A 437 -23.34 1.74 -8.40
C GLN A 437 -24.25 1.33 -9.57
N PHE A 438 -25.21 0.44 -9.33
CA PHE A 438 -26.09 -0.12 -10.37
C PHE A 438 -27.58 -0.03 -9.99
N HIS A 439 -28.45 0.09 -10.99
CA HIS A 439 -29.91 0.20 -10.80
C HIS A 439 -30.70 -0.95 -11.45
N GLU A 440 -30.09 -1.70 -12.37
CA GLU A 440 -30.72 -2.90 -12.92
C GLU A 440 -30.83 -4.00 -11.85
N PRO A 441 -31.82 -4.92 -11.95
CA PRO A 441 -31.89 -6.12 -11.13
C PRO A 441 -30.52 -6.77 -10.96
N TRP A 442 -29.93 -6.66 -9.78
CA TRP A 442 -28.69 -7.37 -9.51
C TRP A 442 -28.98 -8.87 -9.53
N ILE A 443 -28.00 -9.67 -9.95
CA ILE A 443 -28.06 -11.07 -10.41
C ILE A 443 -29.04 -11.99 -9.62
N LEU A 444 -29.36 -11.68 -8.36
CA LEU A 444 -30.21 -12.47 -7.46
C LEU A 444 -31.26 -11.65 -6.65
N ASP A 445 -31.56 -10.40 -7.02
CA ASP A 445 -32.58 -9.56 -6.35
C ASP A 445 -33.36 -8.65 -7.32
N PRO A 446 -34.36 -9.20 -8.04
CA PRO A 446 -35.08 -8.46 -9.07
C PRO A 446 -36.14 -7.48 -8.55
N ASP A 447 -36.48 -7.54 -7.25
CA ASP A 447 -37.51 -6.71 -6.63
C ASP A 447 -36.91 -5.53 -5.83
N SER A 448 -35.58 -5.42 -5.79
CA SER A 448 -34.88 -4.35 -5.08
C SER A 448 -35.15 -2.98 -5.70
N THR A 449 -35.55 -2.02 -4.88
CA THR A 449 -35.81 -0.63 -5.29
C THR A 449 -34.65 0.32 -4.97
N GLN A 450 -33.63 -0.16 -4.25
CA GLN A 450 -32.42 0.59 -3.94
C GLN A 450 -31.35 0.38 -5.01
N LEU A 451 -30.42 1.33 -5.09
CA LEU A 451 -29.21 1.18 -5.88
C LEU A 451 -28.31 0.10 -5.28
N ALA A 452 -27.79 -0.79 -6.12
CA ALA A 452 -26.81 -1.80 -5.74
C ALA A 452 -25.42 -1.18 -5.67
N MET A 453 -24.89 -1.01 -4.46
CA MET A 453 -23.51 -0.59 -4.22
C MET A 453 -22.63 -1.83 -4.13
N VAL A 454 -21.88 -2.10 -5.19
CA VAL A 454 -21.07 -3.32 -5.29
C VAL A 454 -19.81 -3.12 -4.47
N ASP A 455 -19.38 -4.13 -3.71
CA ASP A 455 -18.06 -4.18 -3.07
C ASP A 455 -17.72 -3.20 -1.95
N GLN A 456 -18.21 -1.96 -2.00
CA GLN A 456 -18.01 -0.87 -1.03
C GLN A 456 -19.31 -0.06 -0.91
N TYR A 457 -19.55 0.60 0.21
CA TYR A 457 -20.74 1.43 0.39
C TYR A 457 -20.53 2.58 1.38
N ASP A 458 -20.20 2.26 2.63
CA ASP A 458 -20.09 3.24 3.71
C ASP A 458 -18.98 2.86 4.71
N ARG A 459 -18.94 3.56 5.85
CA ARG A 459 -17.93 3.32 6.90
C ARG A 459 -18.02 1.93 7.53
N GLU A 460 -19.20 1.33 7.57
CA GLU A 460 -19.45 -0.01 8.11
C GLU A 460 -19.23 -1.10 7.03
N HIS A 461 -19.56 -0.79 5.78
CA HIS A 461 -19.58 -1.68 4.64
C HIS A 461 -18.50 -1.29 3.65
N SER A 462 -17.25 -1.45 4.07
CA SER A 462 -16.07 -1.28 3.24
C SER A 462 -14.97 -2.27 3.57
N ARG A 463 -14.05 -2.50 2.62
CA ARG A 463 -12.92 -3.42 2.79
C ARG A 463 -11.58 -2.72 3.05
N ASP A 464 -11.56 -1.39 3.02
CA ASP A 464 -10.37 -0.57 3.19
C ASP A 464 -9.73 -0.65 4.57
N ILE A 465 -8.41 -0.53 4.59
CA ILE A 465 -7.58 -0.36 5.80
C ILE A 465 -6.84 0.98 5.79
N GLU A 466 -6.58 1.53 4.60
CA GLU A 466 -5.95 2.84 4.43
C GLU A 466 -6.71 3.90 5.26
N PRO A 467 -6.00 4.81 5.96
CA PRO A 467 -6.66 5.81 6.78
C PRO A 467 -7.66 6.67 6.00
N ASP A 468 -8.85 6.88 6.57
CA ASP A 468 -9.84 7.81 6.03
C ASP A 468 -9.68 9.22 6.61
N LYS A 469 -10.37 10.18 6.01
CA LYS A 469 -10.26 11.60 6.40
C LYS A 469 -10.84 11.89 7.79
N ASP A 470 -11.93 11.21 8.17
CA ASP A 470 -12.80 11.68 9.26
C ASP A 470 -13.62 10.60 10.01
N GLY A 471 -13.48 9.32 9.65
CA GLY A 471 -14.25 8.23 10.25
C GLY A 471 -13.43 7.43 11.26
N TYR A 472 -12.70 6.43 10.76
CA TYR A 472 -11.87 5.54 11.59
C TYR A 472 -10.40 5.94 11.65
N LEU A 473 -9.97 6.92 10.85
CA LEU A 473 -8.61 7.43 10.76
C LEU A 473 -7.62 6.27 10.58
N ASP A 474 -6.56 6.20 11.38
CA ASP A 474 -5.53 5.15 11.29
C ASP A 474 -5.79 3.91 12.15
N THR A 475 -7.00 3.78 12.71
CA THR A 475 -7.36 2.72 13.66
C THR A 475 -7.26 1.31 13.05
N TYR A 476 -7.65 1.14 11.79
CA TYR A 476 -7.54 -0.13 11.08
C TYR A 476 -6.09 -0.45 10.68
N TYR A 477 -5.31 0.58 10.32
CA TYR A 477 -3.88 0.43 10.08
C TYR A 477 -3.16 -0.10 11.33
N LEU A 478 -3.39 0.49 12.50
CA LEU A 478 -2.78 0.02 13.75
C LEU A 478 -3.32 -1.33 14.23
N GLN A 479 -4.60 -1.65 13.98
CA GLN A 479 -5.14 -2.98 14.23
C GLN A 479 -4.46 -4.04 13.35
N MET A 480 -4.23 -3.74 12.07
CA MET A 480 -3.47 -4.60 11.16
C MET A 480 -2.04 -4.80 11.66
N VAL A 481 -1.33 -3.73 12.01
CA VAL A 481 0.04 -3.79 12.58
C VAL A 481 0.06 -4.71 13.81
N ASN A 482 -0.87 -4.54 14.74
CA ASN A 482 -0.98 -5.35 15.95
C ASN A 482 -1.11 -6.85 15.61
N ASN A 483 -2.02 -7.20 14.71
CA ASN A 483 -2.25 -8.60 14.35
C ASN A 483 -1.10 -9.21 13.54
N ILE A 484 -0.47 -8.44 12.65
CA ILE A 484 0.75 -8.87 11.95
C ILE A 484 1.87 -9.17 12.96
N ARG A 485 2.05 -8.34 13.99
CA ARG A 485 3.03 -8.63 15.05
C ARG A 485 2.69 -9.85 15.88
N ARG A 486 1.42 -10.06 16.25
CA ARG A 486 0.98 -11.29 16.93
C ARG A 486 1.24 -12.54 16.08
N TYR A 487 1.03 -12.45 14.76
CA TYR A 487 1.25 -13.53 13.82
C TYR A 487 2.74 -13.77 13.51
N LYS A 488 3.50 -12.74 13.15
CA LYS A 488 4.91 -12.91 12.80
C LYS A 488 5.81 -13.03 14.02
N GLY A 489 5.40 -12.50 15.17
CA GLY A 489 6.30 -12.22 16.29
C GLY A 489 7.11 -10.94 16.05
N ALA A 490 7.94 -10.58 17.04
CA ALA A 490 8.79 -9.39 16.97
C ALA A 490 10.26 -9.72 17.18
N THR A 491 11.13 -8.86 16.66
CA THR A 491 12.57 -8.91 16.92
C THR A 491 12.86 -8.45 18.35
N PRO A 492 13.79 -9.08 19.09
CA PRO A 492 14.20 -8.59 20.39
C PRO A 492 14.72 -7.15 20.31
N ARG A 493 14.31 -6.31 21.27
CA ARG A 493 14.82 -4.93 21.38
C ARG A 493 16.32 -4.95 21.55
N SER A 494 16.98 -4.03 20.84
CA SER A 494 18.40 -3.77 21.06
C SER A 494 18.62 -3.21 22.46
N LYS A 495 19.68 -3.69 23.11
CA LYS A 495 20.10 -3.27 24.45
C LYS A 495 20.58 -1.82 24.44
N THR A 496 20.14 -1.04 25.41
CA THR A 496 20.66 0.32 25.65
C THR A 496 22.11 0.28 26.15
N SER A 497 22.94 1.20 25.68
CA SER A 497 24.31 1.33 26.19
C SER A 497 24.30 1.79 27.66
N PRO A 498 25.38 1.56 28.43
CA PRO A 498 25.51 2.15 29.77
C PRO A 498 25.33 3.68 29.75
N ARG A 499 24.89 4.23 30.90
CA ARG A 499 24.76 5.68 31.11
C ARG A 499 26.03 6.41 30.68
N LYS A 500 25.85 7.53 29.98
CA LYS A 500 26.93 8.33 29.42
C LYS A 500 26.54 9.81 29.43
N THR A 501 27.34 10.62 30.11
CA THR A 501 27.28 12.08 30.04
C THR A 501 27.74 12.54 28.66
N ILE A 502 26.95 13.43 28.04
CA ILE A 502 27.25 14.03 26.74
C ILE A 502 27.51 15.53 26.94
N ASN A 503 28.64 16.01 26.44
CA ASN A 503 28.85 17.44 26.27
C ASN A 503 28.32 17.85 24.89
N ILE A 504 27.13 18.43 24.82
CA ILE A 504 26.49 18.80 23.53
C ILE A 504 27.27 19.89 22.76
N ALA A 505 28.17 20.64 23.42
CA ALA A 505 29.09 21.55 22.74
C ALA A 505 30.30 20.82 22.12
N GLY A 506 30.61 19.61 22.60
CA GLY A 506 31.74 18.78 22.17
C GLY A 506 31.53 18.02 20.85
N SER A 507 32.47 17.14 20.49
CA SER A 507 32.46 16.40 19.21
C SER A 507 31.32 15.37 19.12
N LEU A 508 30.71 15.17 17.95
CA LEU A 508 29.69 14.13 17.75
C LEU A 508 30.21 12.70 17.99
N ARG A 509 31.53 12.48 17.99
CA ARG A 509 32.15 11.17 18.24
C ARG A 509 31.73 10.52 19.56
N GLN A 510 31.32 11.31 20.55
CA GLN A 510 30.83 10.80 21.83
C GLN A 510 29.56 9.94 21.71
N TRP A 511 28.79 10.08 20.63
CA TRP A 511 27.59 9.28 20.35
C TRP A 511 27.86 7.95 19.63
N LYS A 512 29.11 7.66 19.25
CA LYS A 512 29.46 6.48 18.45
C LYS A 512 29.00 5.17 19.09
N ASP A 513 29.22 5.03 20.39
CA ASP A 513 28.94 3.80 21.14
C ASP A 513 27.60 3.87 21.92
N VAL A 514 26.77 4.88 21.65
CA VAL A 514 25.42 4.99 22.24
C VAL A 514 24.46 4.14 21.42
N THR A 515 23.80 3.20 22.10
CA THR A 515 22.85 2.26 21.49
C THR A 515 21.51 2.27 22.24
N PRO A 516 20.40 1.91 21.56
CA PRO A 516 20.30 1.66 20.12
C PRO A 516 20.33 2.94 19.28
N TYR A 517 20.55 2.79 17.97
CA TYR A 517 20.21 3.80 17.00
C TYR A 517 18.77 3.56 16.54
N TYR A 518 17.88 4.47 16.87
CA TYR A 518 16.47 4.42 16.50
C TYR A 518 16.33 4.92 15.08
N LYS A 519 16.18 4.01 14.12
CA LYS A 519 16.14 4.34 12.69
C LYS A 519 14.76 4.85 12.25
N ASN A 520 14.75 5.68 11.22
CA ASN A 520 13.54 6.11 10.52
C ASN A 520 13.75 6.06 8.99
N SER A 521 12.64 6.00 8.26
CA SER A 521 12.68 6.03 6.79
C SER A 521 13.11 7.42 6.30
N LYS A 522 14.09 7.45 5.38
CA LYS A 522 14.47 8.66 4.65
C LYS A 522 13.35 9.04 3.66
N GLY A 523 13.36 10.28 3.15
CA GLY A 523 12.61 10.78 2.01
C GLY A 523 11.11 10.90 2.23
N THR A 524 10.69 11.11 3.48
CA THR A 524 9.29 11.34 3.88
C THR A 524 8.87 12.81 3.80
N THR A 525 9.83 13.72 3.57
CA THR A 525 9.66 15.17 3.38
C THR A 525 9.39 15.60 1.94
N ILE A 526 9.22 14.67 1.00
CA ILE A 526 8.94 15.02 -0.40
C ILE A 526 7.72 15.93 -0.50
N HIS A 527 7.82 16.95 -1.35
CA HIS A 527 6.71 17.88 -1.59
C HIS A 527 5.67 17.24 -2.51
N ARG A 528 4.42 17.66 -2.36
CA ARG A 528 3.30 17.28 -3.21
C ARG A 528 2.87 18.50 -4.02
N ASP A 529 2.72 18.30 -5.32
CA ASP A 529 2.04 19.19 -6.27
C ASP A 529 1.54 18.25 -7.35
N TRP A 530 0.32 17.74 -7.17
CA TRP A 530 -0.21 16.69 -8.03
C TRP A 530 -1.73 16.79 -8.18
N ASN A 531 -2.20 16.46 -9.38
CA ASN A 531 -3.63 16.40 -9.66
C ASN A 531 -4.24 15.16 -9.00
N GLY A 532 -5.42 15.33 -8.41
CA GLY A 532 -6.28 14.24 -7.99
C GLY A 532 -7.21 13.79 -9.11
N PHE A 533 -8.39 13.31 -8.71
CA PHE A 533 -9.56 13.19 -9.57
C PHE A 533 -10.01 14.57 -10.08
N ALA A 534 -10.84 14.61 -11.12
CA ALA A 534 -11.19 15.86 -11.78
C ALA A 534 -11.74 16.91 -10.82
N GLY A 535 -11.15 18.11 -10.88
CA GLY A 535 -11.43 19.23 -9.98
C GLY A 535 -10.61 19.24 -8.69
N CYS A 536 -9.82 18.19 -8.41
CA CYS A 536 -8.94 18.13 -7.24
C CYS A 536 -7.48 18.39 -7.63
N HIS A 537 -6.81 19.21 -6.83
CA HIS A 537 -5.39 19.46 -6.91
C HIS A 537 -4.84 19.55 -5.49
N TYR A 538 -3.71 18.90 -5.22
CA TYR A 538 -3.15 18.78 -3.88
C TYR A 538 -1.73 19.32 -3.84
N GLU A 539 -1.51 20.30 -2.98
CA GLU A 539 -0.20 20.88 -2.69
C GLU A 539 0.19 20.63 -1.23
N ASN A 540 1.44 20.22 -1.00
CA ASN A 540 2.03 20.13 0.32
C ASN A 540 3.54 20.39 0.24
N THR A 541 3.97 21.54 0.76
CA THR A 541 5.38 21.96 0.79
C THR A 541 5.93 22.00 2.22
N THR A 542 5.30 21.27 3.15
CA THR A 542 5.62 21.37 4.59
C THR A 542 6.84 20.54 5.00
N GLY A 543 7.34 19.62 4.16
CA GLY A 543 8.56 18.88 4.45
C GLY A 543 9.81 19.77 4.46
N ARG A 544 10.57 19.76 5.57
CA ARG A 544 11.79 20.59 5.75
C ARG A 544 13.00 19.79 6.21
N ASN A 545 12.88 19.04 7.30
CA ASN A 545 13.96 18.26 7.90
C ASN A 545 13.58 16.77 7.88
N ASP A 546 14.27 15.99 7.05
CA ASP A 546 14.00 14.55 6.85
C ASP A 546 14.76 13.73 7.89
N ILE A 547 14.08 13.34 8.96
CA ILE A 547 14.65 12.70 10.14
C ILE A 547 14.91 11.22 9.84
N VAL A 548 16.17 10.80 9.90
CA VAL A 548 16.60 9.42 9.59
C VAL A 548 16.94 8.59 10.82
N GLY A 549 17.10 9.22 11.98
CA GLY A 549 17.19 8.48 13.23
C GLY A 549 17.54 9.29 14.46
N ALA A 550 17.56 8.59 15.61
CA ALA A 550 17.80 9.17 16.91
C ALA A 550 18.64 8.27 17.83
N LYS A 551 19.22 8.86 18.87
CA LYS A 551 19.87 8.16 20.00
C LYS A 551 19.49 8.83 21.31
N VAL A 552 19.49 8.03 22.37
CA VAL A 552 19.17 8.49 23.73
C VAL A 552 20.17 7.88 24.71
N THR A 553 20.63 8.69 25.65
CA THR A 553 21.43 8.25 26.82
C THR A 553 21.11 9.15 28.01
N SER A 554 21.60 8.81 29.18
CA SER A 554 21.42 9.59 30.40
C SER A 554 22.67 9.60 31.25
N ASP A 555 22.72 10.50 32.23
CA ASP A 555 23.58 10.40 33.40
C ASP A 555 22.76 10.48 34.69
N GLU A 556 23.36 10.88 35.81
CA GLU A 556 22.64 11.04 37.08
C GLU A 556 21.52 12.07 36.98
N ASN A 557 21.77 13.21 36.31
CA ASN A 557 20.94 14.41 36.39
C ASN A 557 20.18 14.70 35.08
N ASN A 558 20.68 14.24 33.94
CA ASN A 558 20.16 14.63 32.62
C ASN A 558 19.86 13.43 31.72
N ILE A 559 18.94 13.66 30.78
CA ILE A 559 18.72 12.82 29.60
C ILE A 559 19.23 13.59 28.39
N TYR A 560 19.95 12.89 27.52
CA TYR A 560 20.52 13.45 26.31
C TYR A 560 19.86 12.82 25.10
N PHE A 561 19.41 13.66 24.17
CA PHE A 561 18.89 13.22 22.88
C PHE A 561 19.80 13.67 21.75
N TYR A 562 19.87 12.83 20.73
CA TYR A 562 20.47 13.07 19.44
C TYR A 562 19.41 12.74 18.39
N VAL A 563 19.20 13.63 17.44
CA VAL A 563 18.39 13.38 16.25
C VAL A 563 19.17 13.81 15.01
N GLU A 564 19.06 13.02 13.96
CA GLU A 564 19.81 13.16 12.71
C GLU A 564 18.86 13.23 11.54
N CYS A 565 19.14 14.16 10.63
CA CYS A 565 18.47 14.32 9.37
C CYS A 565 19.34 13.83 8.21
N SER A 566 18.72 13.53 7.06
CA SER A 566 19.45 13.12 5.85
C SER A 566 20.33 14.24 5.30
N ASP A 567 19.87 15.48 5.42
CA ASP A 567 20.58 16.72 5.05
C ASP A 567 20.81 17.64 6.27
N ASP A 568 21.58 18.71 6.08
CA ASP A 568 21.80 19.72 7.10
C ASP A 568 20.48 20.30 7.62
N ILE A 569 20.35 20.40 8.95
CA ILE A 569 19.12 20.88 9.58
C ILE A 569 18.93 22.36 9.24
N THR A 570 17.72 22.69 8.80
CA THR A 570 17.30 24.05 8.45
C THR A 570 17.37 25.01 9.63
N ALA A 571 17.39 26.32 9.35
CA ALA A 571 17.35 27.33 10.41
C ALA A 571 16.04 27.23 11.23
N PRO A 572 16.06 27.55 12.54
CA PRO A 572 14.86 27.49 13.37
C PRO A 572 13.73 28.39 12.86
N THR A 573 12.51 27.85 12.82
CA THR A 573 11.26 28.59 12.57
C THR A 573 10.48 28.81 13.87
N GLU A 574 9.55 29.78 13.89
CA GLU A 574 8.83 30.21 15.11
C GLU A 574 8.12 29.07 15.86
N GLU A 575 7.44 28.18 15.13
CA GLU A 575 6.77 27.01 15.70
C GLU A 575 7.12 25.71 14.93
N GLY A 576 7.00 24.58 15.64
CA GLY A 576 7.04 23.24 15.07
C GLY A 576 8.39 22.80 14.51
N TRP A 577 9.49 23.51 14.78
CA TRP A 577 10.82 23.14 14.27
C TRP A 577 11.50 22.11 15.18
N MET A 578 11.73 20.90 14.66
CA MET A 578 12.42 19.81 15.36
C MET A 578 11.93 19.62 16.82
N THR A 579 10.67 19.25 16.96
CA THR A 579 9.99 19.03 18.25
C THR A 579 10.18 17.60 18.74
N LEU A 580 10.53 17.43 20.01
CA LEU A 580 10.56 16.15 20.70
C LEU A 580 9.34 16.02 21.62
N TYR A 581 8.55 14.98 21.42
CA TYR A 581 7.46 14.59 22.29
C TYR A 581 7.86 13.39 23.15
N ILE A 582 7.47 13.41 24.43
CA ILE A 582 7.73 12.33 25.39
C ILE A 582 6.39 11.94 26.06
N ASP A 583 6.04 10.67 25.90
CA ASP A 583 5.01 9.98 26.70
C ASP A 583 5.75 9.29 27.84
N ALA A 584 5.70 9.92 29.02
CA ALA A 584 6.59 9.58 30.13
C ALA A 584 6.06 8.36 30.90
N ASP A 585 4.75 8.24 31.06
CA ASP A 585 4.11 7.13 31.77
C ASP A 585 3.58 6.02 30.83
N ARG A 586 3.77 6.19 29.52
CA ARG A 586 3.34 5.28 28.45
C ARG A 586 1.83 5.11 28.45
N SER A 587 1.08 6.20 28.63
CA SER A 587 -0.37 6.16 28.79
C SER A 587 -1.06 7.27 28.00
N LYS A 588 -1.89 6.85 27.03
CA LYS A 588 -2.79 7.76 26.31
C LYS A 588 -3.86 8.44 27.19
N LYS A 589 -4.03 8.01 28.45
CA LYS A 589 -4.96 8.66 29.41
C LYS A 589 -4.44 10.00 29.92
N THR A 590 -3.15 10.25 29.74
CA THR A 590 -2.39 11.41 30.17
C THR A 590 -1.77 12.06 28.93
N GLY A 591 -1.39 13.33 29.05
CA GLY A 591 -0.81 14.06 27.91
C GLY A 591 -1.76 14.37 26.75
N TRP A 592 -1.24 15.07 25.74
CA TRP A 592 -1.89 15.22 24.44
C TRP A 592 -1.55 13.98 23.62
N GLU A 593 -2.54 13.15 23.29
CA GLU A 593 -2.34 11.89 22.56
C GLU A 593 -1.37 10.90 23.24
N GLY A 594 -1.19 11.02 24.57
CA GLY A 594 -0.20 10.29 25.37
C GLY A 594 1.03 11.13 25.74
N TYR A 595 1.33 12.21 25.02
CA TYR A 595 2.55 12.98 25.27
C TYR A 595 2.39 13.96 26.43
N ASP A 596 3.06 13.68 27.53
CA ASP A 596 3.07 14.52 28.73
C ASP A 596 3.95 15.77 28.58
N PHE A 597 5.01 15.65 27.77
CA PHE A 597 5.99 16.71 27.57
C PHE A 597 6.28 16.94 26.09
N ALA A 598 6.49 18.22 25.74
CA ALA A 598 6.98 18.65 24.44
C ALA A 598 8.22 19.53 24.64
N ILE A 599 9.25 19.28 23.86
CA ILE A 599 10.52 20.02 23.90
C ILE A 599 10.75 20.62 22.53
N ASN A 600 11.09 21.91 22.51
CA ASN A 600 11.40 22.67 21.29
C ASN A 600 10.22 22.85 20.33
N ARG A 601 8.98 22.73 20.81
CA ARG A 601 7.77 23.04 20.01
C ARG A 601 7.71 24.51 19.60
N ILE A 602 8.22 25.39 20.45
CA ILE A 602 8.45 26.82 20.18
C ILE A 602 9.94 27.01 19.90
N ALA A 603 10.26 27.86 18.92
CA ALA A 603 11.63 28.15 18.49
C ALA A 603 12.59 28.39 19.67
N PRO A 604 13.81 27.79 19.64
CA PRO A 604 14.78 27.98 20.69
C PRO A 604 15.34 29.40 20.69
N LYS A 605 15.66 29.93 21.87
CA LYS A 605 16.30 31.26 22.05
C LYS A 605 17.60 31.10 22.82
N SER A 606 18.68 31.73 22.34
CA SER A 606 19.99 31.73 23.01
C SER A 606 20.49 30.32 23.39
N SER A 607 20.38 29.36 22.47
CA SER A 607 20.75 27.94 22.67
C SER A 607 19.98 27.22 23.78
N LYS A 608 18.76 27.68 24.08
CA LYS A 608 17.81 27.02 24.98
C LYS A 608 16.54 26.62 24.24
N ALA A 609 16.21 25.34 24.29
CA ALA A 609 14.93 24.80 23.84
C ALA A 609 13.92 24.89 24.99
N VAL A 610 12.69 25.28 24.68
CA VAL A 610 11.61 25.35 25.67
C VAL A 610 11.16 23.94 26.02
N VAL A 611 11.04 23.64 27.32
CA VAL A 611 10.41 22.41 27.81
C VAL A 611 9.01 22.78 28.29
N GLU A 612 8.00 22.13 27.72
CA GLU A 612 6.61 22.36 28.02
C GLU A 612 5.96 21.08 28.58
N LYS A 613 5.05 21.26 29.53
CA LYS A 613 4.18 20.20 30.06
C LYS A 613 2.78 20.35 29.48
N TYR A 614 2.15 19.23 29.16
CA TYR A 614 0.73 19.16 28.90
C TYR A 614 -0.08 19.50 30.16
N LEU A 615 -1.00 20.44 30.04
CA LEU A 615 -2.01 20.75 31.06
C LEU A 615 -3.40 20.66 30.45
N PRO A 616 -4.27 19.74 30.93
CA PRO A 616 -5.67 19.73 30.52
C PRO A 616 -6.34 21.02 31.01
N THR A 617 -7.21 21.59 30.19
CA THR A 617 -8.03 22.74 30.61
C THR A 617 -9.35 22.27 31.22
N THR A 618 -10.15 23.20 31.74
CA THR A 618 -11.50 22.90 32.25
C THR A 618 -12.50 22.55 31.15
N GLU A 619 -12.20 22.84 29.88
CA GLU A 619 -13.02 22.49 28.75
C GLU A 619 -12.61 21.10 28.22
N SER A 620 -13.61 20.22 28.07
CA SER A 620 -13.39 18.84 27.63
C SER A 620 -12.69 18.80 26.27
N GLY A 621 -11.56 18.09 26.17
CA GLY A 621 -10.78 17.97 24.95
C GLY A 621 -9.88 19.18 24.62
N SER A 622 -9.89 20.23 25.43
CA SER A 622 -9.02 21.39 25.27
C SER A 622 -7.82 21.31 26.21
N TYR A 623 -6.64 21.67 25.69
CA TYR A 623 -5.37 21.58 26.41
C TYR A 623 -4.47 22.76 26.13
N THR A 624 -3.50 22.97 27.03
CA THR A 624 -2.43 23.94 26.84
C THR A 624 -1.08 23.30 27.09
N TRP A 625 -0.06 23.78 26.37
CA TRP A 625 1.33 23.50 26.67
C TRP A 625 1.86 24.64 27.55
N SER A 626 2.36 24.31 28.73
CA SER A 626 2.88 25.29 29.69
C SER A 626 4.37 25.12 29.86
N LYS A 627 5.14 26.22 29.71
CA LYS A 627 6.59 26.22 29.90
C LYS A 627 6.92 25.88 31.36
N ILE A 628 7.70 24.82 31.56
CA ILE A 628 8.19 24.38 32.88
C ILE A 628 9.70 24.57 33.05
N GLY A 629 10.43 24.86 31.97
CA GLY A 629 11.87 25.06 32.03
C GLY A 629 12.50 25.21 30.65
N ASP A 630 13.82 25.10 30.64
CA ASP A 630 14.64 25.15 29.42
C ASP A 630 15.59 23.95 29.39
N ALA A 631 15.70 23.32 28.23
CA ALA A 631 16.75 22.35 27.89
C ALA A 631 17.85 23.05 27.09
N LYS A 632 19.09 22.57 27.17
CA LYS A 632 20.14 23.07 26.27
C LYS A 632 19.99 22.39 24.90
N ILE A 633 20.19 23.16 23.83
CA ILE A 633 20.08 22.67 22.45
C ILE A 633 21.31 23.07 21.64
N LYS A 634 21.78 22.17 20.77
CA LYS A 634 22.85 22.45 19.82
C LYS A 634 22.62 21.74 18.49
N VAL A 635 22.68 22.50 17.40
CA VAL A 635 22.74 21.97 16.03
C VAL A 635 24.18 21.95 15.52
N LYS A 636 24.55 20.88 14.81
CA LYS A 636 25.81 20.71 14.09
C LYS A 636 25.55 19.97 12.77
N GLY A 637 25.48 20.71 11.67
CA GLY A 637 25.13 20.15 10.36
C GLY A 637 23.75 19.49 10.40
N ASN A 638 23.70 18.21 10.04
CA ASN A 638 22.50 17.38 10.03
C ASN A 638 22.07 16.82 11.41
N VAL A 639 22.71 17.24 12.52
CA VAL A 639 22.43 16.71 13.86
C VAL A 639 21.96 17.80 14.83
N LEU A 640 20.90 17.50 15.58
CA LEU A 640 20.45 18.26 16.74
C LEU A 640 20.63 17.44 18.02
N MET A 641 21.19 18.06 19.06
CA MET A 641 21.37 17.46 20.38
C MET A 641 20.63 18.26 21.45
N LEU A 642 20.02 17.55 22.40
CA LEU A 642 19.40 18.11 23.59
C LEU A 642 20.06 17.58 24.87
N GLU A 643 20.17 18.43 25.88
CA GLU A 643 20.46 18.07 27.28
C GLU A 643 19.27 18.55 28.13
N ILE A 644 18.52 17.60 28.67
CA ILE A 644 17.27 17.85 29.40
C ILE A 644 17.47 17.42 30.87
N PRO A 645 17.32 18.33 31.84
CA PRO A 645 17.30 17.95 33.26
C PRO A 645 16.16 16.99 33.56
N LYS A 646 16.45 15.85 34.19
CA LYS A 646 15.45 14.83 34.54
C LYS A 646 14.32 15.39 35.41
N THR A 647 14.65 16.35 36.28
CA THR A 647 13.68 17.01 37.16
C THR A 647 12.57 17.75 36.42
N LEU A 648 12.77 18.10 35.13
CA LEU A 648 11.72 18.68 34.30
C LEU A 648 10.74 17.64 33.75
N LEU A 649 11.12 16.36 33.75
CA LEU A 649 10.31 15.25 33.22
C LEU A 649 9.66 14.44 34.36
N ILE A 650 9.40 15.11 35.49
CA ILE A 650 8.81 14.54 36.69
C ILE A 650 7.68 15.47 37.18
N SER A 651 6.57 14.87 37.59
CA SER A 651 5.51 15.52 38.36
C SER A 651 4.84 14.53 39.31
N ASP A 652 3.94 15.00 40.18
CA ASP A 652 3.34 14.21 41.27
C ASP A 652 2.77 12.84 40.83
N SER A 653 2.31 12.69 39.59
CA SER A 653 1.75 11.46 39.04
C SER A 653 2.40 10.93 37.76
N ILE A 654 3.39 11.64 37.18
CA ILE A 654 3.98 11.32 35.87
C ILE A 654 5.50 11.39 35.99
N THR A 655 6.20 10.35 35.57
CA THR A 655 7.66 10.28 35.58
C THR A 655 8.16 9.39 34.46
N VAL A 656 9.31 9.72 33.89
CA VAL A 656 10.06 8.90 32.92
C VAL A 656 10.79 7.71 33.57
N GLU A 657 10.71 7.57 34.91
CA GLU A 657 11.35 6.50 35.67
C GLU A 657 10.35 5.45 36.17
N LYS A 658 10.65 4.18 35.92
CA LYS A 658 9.92 3.03 36.43
C LYS A 658 10.90 2.07 37.11
N ASN A 659 10.64 1.75 38.38
CA ASN A 659 11.52 0.93 39.21
C ASN A 659 12.98 1.42 39.26
N GLY A 660 13.18 2.75 39.31
CA GLY A 660 14.50 3.38 39.37
C GLY A 660 15.30 3.36 38.06
N LYS A 661 14.67 2.98 36.96
CA LYS A 661 15.25 2.98 35.60
C LYS A 661 14.41 3.84 34.67
N LEU A 662 15.05 4.43 33.67
CA LEU A 662 14.32 5.18 32.64
C LEU A 662 13.53 4.24 31.73
N GLU A 663 12.23 4.49 31.59
CA GLU A 663 11.32 3.77 30.68
C GLU A 663 10.24 4.73 30.18
N PHE A 664 10.31 5.13 28.90
CA PHE A 664 9.37 6.10 28.31
C PHE A 664 9.29 5.96 26.78
N GLU A 665 8.19 6.42 26.20
CA GLU A 665 7.98 6.50 24.76
C GLU A 665 8.32 7.91 24.25
N PHE A 666 8.91 8.01 23.06
CA PHE A 666 9.24 9.30 22.46
C PHE A 666 9.11 9.33 20.93
N LYS A 667 8.89 10.53 20.41
CA LYS A 667 8.74 10.84 18.99
C LYS A 667 9.39 12.18 18.66
N TRP A 668 10.04 12.24 17.51
CA TRP A 668 10.41 13.49 16.88
C TRP A 668 9.41 13.89 15.80
N SER A 669 9.18 15.18 15.65
CA SER A 669 8.39 15.74 14.57
C SER A 669 8.95 17.08 14.12
N ASP A 670 8.84 17.36 12.82
CA ASP A 670 9.10 18.66 12.24
C ASP A 670 7.88 19.11 11.43
N ASN A 671 7.44 20.35 11.66
CA ASN A 671 6.43 21.08 10.88
C ASN A 671 5.00 20.53 10.88
N LEU A 672 4.47 20.07 12.01
CA LEU A 672 3.02 19.83 12.14
C LEU A 672 2.24 21.11 11.87
N GLN A 673 1.18 20.99 11.08
CA GLN A 673 0.25 22.08 10.75
C GLN A 673 -1.02 22.01 11.59
N GLU A 674 -1.42 20.81 12.01
CA GLU A 674 -2.64 20.59 12.78
C GLU A 674 -2.34 19.99 14.15
N LYS A 675 -3.15 20.35 15.14
CA LYS A 675 -3.07 19.86 16.53
C LYS A 675 -3.73 18.50 16.71
N SER A 676 -3.51 17.59 15.76
CA SER A 676 -4.08 16.24 15.72
C SER A 676 -2.99 15.22 15.44
N ALA A 677 -3.06 14.04 16.07
CA ALA A 677 -2.11 12.97 15.78
C ALA A 677 -2.25 12.38 14.37
N ILE A 678 -3.35 12.64 13.65
CA ILE A 678 -3.44 12.26 12.23
C ILE A 678 -2.46 13.08 11.37
N ASP A 679 -2.07 14.27 11.83
CA ASP A 679 -1.16 15.16 11.10
C ASP A 679 0.25 14.57 10.97
N PHE A 680 0.62 13.65 11.88
CA PHE A 680 1.85 12.85 11.78
C PHE A 680 1.97 12.03 10.50
N TYR A 681 0.85 11.79 9.79
CA TYR A 681 0.81 11.09 8.52
C TYR A 681 0.80 11.99 7.30
N VAL A 682 0.64 13.31 7.48
CA VAL A 682 0.36 14.26 6.39
C VAL A 682 1.48 15.28 6.31
N ASN A 683 1.70 16.09 7.34
CA ASN A 683 2.54 17.26 7.24
C ASN A 683 3.94 17.06 7.82
N GLY A 684 4.89 17.77 7.22
CA GLY A 684 6.27 17.84 7.67
C GLY A 684 6.95 16.47 7.68
N ASP A 685 7.55 16.12 8.80
CA ASP A 685 8.14 14.80 9.02
C ASP A 685 7.98 14.31 10.46
N THR A 686 8.03 12.98 10.64
CA THR A 686 7.98 12.33 11.96
C THR A 686 8.91 11.13 12.02
N ALA A 687 9.52 10.93 13.20
CA ALA A 687 10.33 9.77 13.52
C ALA A 687 9.96 9.21 14.90
N PRO A 688 9.35 8.00 14.97
CA PRO A 688 8.95 7.16 13.84
C PRO A 688 7.68 7.70 13.14
N SER A 689 7.30 7.11 12.00
CA SER A 689 6.16 7.52 11.18
C SER A 689 4.81 7.43 11.91
N GLY A 690 3.84 8.30 11.57
CA GLY A 690 2.47 8.19 12.04
C GLY A 690 2.33 8.20 13.57
N ARG A 691 1.45 7.36 14.13
CA ARG A 691 1.24 7.21 15.58
C ARG A 691 2.28 6.33 16.30
N PHE A 692 3.30 5.81 15.61
CA PHE A 692 4.32 5.00 16.28
C PHE A 692 5.16 5.83 17.26
N ASN A 693 5.78 5.18 18.23
CA ASN A 693 6.76 5.74 19.15
C ASN A 693 7.97 4.82 19.27
N TYR A 694 9.13 5.42 19.47
CA TYR A 694 10.27 4.66 19.99
C TYR A 694 10.08 4.46 21.48
N LEU A 695 10.43 3.28 22.00
CA LEU A 695 10.51 3.04 23.45
C LEU A 695 11.99 3.03 23.87
N PHE A 696 12.33 3.93 24.79
CA PHE A 696 13.59 3.90 25.51
C PHE A 696 13.40 3.13 26.82
N LYS A 697 14.24 2.11 27.03
CA LYS A 697 14.24 1.29 28.25
C LYS A 697 15.67 1.07 28.69
N GLU A 698 16.01 1.62 29.85
CA GLU A 698 17.32 1.47 30.44
C GLU A 698 17.56 0.02 30.89
N ASN A 699 18.72 -0.52 30.52
CA ASN A 699 19.10 -1.92 30.76
C ASN A 699 19.26 -2.27 32.24
#